data_AF-A0A5N9E155-F1
#
_entry.id   AF-A0A5N9E155-F1
#
_cell.length_a   1.000
_cell.length_b   1.000
_cell.length_c   1.000
_cell.angle_alpha   90.00
_cell.angle_beta   90.00
_cell.angle_gamma   90.00
#
_symmetry.space_group_name_H-M   'P 1'
#
loop_
_entity.id
_entity.type
_entity.pdbx_description
1 polymer ?
#
loop_
_entity_poly.entity_id
_entity_poly.type
_entity_poly.pdbx_seq_one_letter_code
_entity_poly.pdbx_strand_id
1 'polypeptide(L)'
;MILFVTTADTDLLTADRALEGLTVDFPEVKAFNPATLPGSGEQQVILDAAAEADVVVLRLLGGKRAMPEIFDPLVRLCHEKGTPIIACPGHQEWDQELVTACNVPPSELDAVFSYLIRGGVPNFQNLFLFLSDSYLGSEYGHEAPAEVPWEGVYHPDEAEGMGAEDFVKRRFQPDRPNIAVLFYRAHWMSGNLQTIDAMIRRFEELGANVLPIYSFSLKHNPEGDGQANRTFTEILCDAAGNSRVHCIVNTMGMSMTDLQQDVATFATGPQVDYLDQLNVPIIQGIFSTGKESEWEESSLGLGPIDTAMSVALPEFDGRIIAVPISFKEEVASGSTGSNGKMEARLQRNLPRPDRIDFLARLSVKWAALRLKPNSEKRIAIILSNYPTKDARIGNAVGLDTPASVINVLNALKNAGYHVTDIPADGDELVHQIIERCSNDTDTLTEEQLQLAAGHVSAKQYKDWFSTFPMKVKDELTEAWGEPPGQVYRTGDGLAIAGIDLGNVFVGLQPPRGFGENPIAIYHSPDLAPTHHYVAYYRWIRDVFKADAMVHVGKHGTMEWLPGKGIGLSNACYPEVTLEDVPLFYPFIINNPGEGAQAKRRAHATIVDHMIPPMTTADSYGDIAKLEQLMDEHYQCQTLDPPKLPLLEGQIWDMVRQADLDRDLGVDELPKDFGEFILHIDGYLCELKDAQIRDGLHTLGEVPPDELMASLLSVLTRLDTGGIPSLRRSLAEAMDLDYSSILNEPALPAPDPVPARLINGNETPIRTQGDLLERLEDLSRSAYSLLSESGFKSENVAGTVEKLLGSNDAQTTAVLTYVADTLHPALLKTTDEIDNLLRGLNGQFVPAGPSGAPTRGMSNILPTGRNFYSVDPKTIPSPTAWDMGVGLADALLQVYLEEEGGYPEMVGLVIWGTSAMRTHGDDIAQVFSLLGVKPVWQPESRRITGLEVIPLSELGRPRIDVTVRISGFFRDAFPNLIDLIDQAVQLVASLDESPEENMVLKHVLEDRTNDQAKTDSAGPSSDSSAENDSDPASNPSLYRIFGSKPGSYGAGILAAIDERNWENVQDLAEVYTAWGGYAYTRQDFGVHARDQFRRRFGQIVVAAKNQDNREHD
;
A
#
# COMPACT_ATOMS: atom_id res chain seq x y z
N MET A 1 -6.75 50.99 -11.31
CA MET A 1 -6.61 49.53 -11.39
C MET A 1 -5.64 49.05 -10.32
N ILE A 2 -6.00 47.99 -9.59
CA ILE A 2 -5.11 47.28 -8.65
C ILE A 2 -4.60 46.02 -9.36
N LEU A 3 -3.28 45.79 -9.34
CA LEU A 3 -2.68 44.54 -9.80
C LEU A 3 -2.29 43.67 -8.60
N PHE A 4 -2.86 42.46 -8.52
CA PHE A 4 -2.58 41.51 -7.44
C PHE A 4 -1.96 40.21 -8.00
N VAL A 5 -0.69 39.96 -7.70
CA VAL A 5 0.02 38.77 -8.17
C VAL A 5 0.38 37.89 -6.98
N THR A 6 -0.08 36.64 -6.99
CA THR A 6 0.13 35.72 -5.88
C THR A 6 0.43 34.32 -6.38
N THR A 7 1.35 33.61 -5.70
CA THR A 7 1.61 32.19 -5.99
C THR A 7 0.56 31.24 -5.42
N ALA A 8 -0.40 31.75 -4.62
CA ALA A 8 -1.40 30.95 -3.92
C ALA A 8 -2.80 31.10 -4.54
N ASP A 9 -3.33 30.03 -5.13
CA ASP A 9 -4.69 30.01 -5.69
C ASP A 9 -5.77 30.37 -4.64
N THR A 10 -5.54 30.00 -3.37
CA THR A 10 -6.44 30.34 -2.26
C THR A 10 -6.61 31.83 -2.08
N ASP A 11 -5.59 32.63 -2.34
CA ASP A 11 -5.68 34.09 -2.25
C ASP A 11 -6.53 34.66 -3.38
N LEU A 12 -6.36 34.14 -4.60
CA LEU A 12 -7.15 34.56 -5.76
C LEU A 12 -8.64 34.27 -5.53
N LEU A 13 -8.97 33.10 -4.98
CA LEU A 13 -10.34 32.76 -4.60
C LEU A 13 -10.88 33.67 -3.48
N THR A 14 -10.06 33.95 -2.47
CA THR A 14 -10.44 34.85 -1.37
C THR A 14 -10.68 36.27 -1.90
N ALA A 15 -9.83 36.73 -2.82
CA ALA A 15 -9.92 38.03 -3.45
C ALA A 15 -11.18 38.18 -4.30
N ASP A 16 -11.47 37.18 -5.15
CA ASP A 16 -12.68 37.12 -5.96
C ASP A 16 -13.94 37.33 -5.10
N ARG A 17 -14.06 36.52 -4.04
CA ARG A 17 -15.19 36.55 -3.12
C ARG A 17 -15.24 37.83 -2.28
N ALA A 18 -14.10 38.38 -1.90
CA ALA A 18 -14.02 39.66 -1.22
C ALA A 18 -14.60 40.79 -2.09
N LEU A 19 -14.19 40.84 -3.36
CA LEU A 19 -14.59 41.87 -4.31
C LEU A 19 -16.09 41.77 -4.69
N GLU A 20 -16.67 40.58 -4.72
CA GLU A 20 -18.13 40.39 -4.87
C GLU A 20 -18.93 41.17 -3.81
N GLY A 21 -18.42 41.23 -2.57
CA GLY A 21 -19.08 41.93 -1.46
C GLY A 21 -18.96 43.46 -1.46
N LEU A 22 -18.13 44.04 -2.34
CA LEU A 22 -17.94 45.50 -2.42
C LEU A 22 -19.00 46.17 -3.30
N THR A 23 -18.99 47.50 -3.39
CA THR A 23 -19.92 48.26 -4.24
C THR A 23 -19.63 48.09 -5.73
N VAL A 24 -20.63 48.32 -6.60
CA VAL A 24 -20.53 48.09 -8.07
C VAL A 24 -19.52 49.03 -8.75
N ASP A 25 -19.26 50.19 -8.16
CA ASP A 25 -18.32 51.22 -8.61
C ASP A 25 -16.89 51.04 -8.09
N PHE A 26 -16.61 49.93 -7.39
CA PHE A 26 -15.27 49.64 -6.89
C PHE A 26 -14.26 49.48 -8.05
N PRO A 27 -13.02 49.99 -7.92
CA PRO A 27 -12.01 49.91 -8.98
C PRO A 27 -11.71 48.48 -9.46
N GLU A 28 -11.34 48.37 -10.73
CA GLU A 28 -10.93 47.10 -11.34
C GLU A 28 -9.69 46.50 -10.67
N VAL A 29 -9.73 45.20 -10.42
CA VAL A 29 -8.61 44.38 -9.95
C VAL A 29 -8.22 43.39 -11.04
N LYS A 30 -6.95 43.38 -11.45
CA LYS A 30 -6.39 42.29 -12.28
C LYS A 30 -5.54 41.41 -11.40
N ALA A 31 -5.71 40.09 -11.51
CA ALA A 31 -4.98 39.17 -10.68
C ALA A 31 -4.42 37.96 -11.43
N PHE A 32 -3.20 37.56 -11.05
CA PHE A 32 -2.47 36.49 -11.73
C PHE A 32 -1.78 35.56 -10.73
N ASN A 33 -1.74 34.27 -11.08
CA ASN A 33 -0.81 33.33 -10.49
C ASN A 33 0.34 33.06 -11.48
N PRO A 34 1.59 33.45 -11.17
CA PRO A 34 2.72 33.23 -12.07
C PRO A 34 2.99 31.74 -12.30
N ALA A 35 2.63 30.86 -11.35
CA ALA A 35 2.81 29.41 -11.49
C ALA A 35 1.87 28.79 -12.54
N THR A 36 0.74 29.43 -12.84
CA THR A 36 -0.22 28.96 -13.87
C THR A 36 0.09 29.51 -15.27
N LEU A 37 1.18 30.28 -15.41
CA LEU A 37 1.66 30.87 -16.66
C LEU A 37 3.10 30.40 -16.88
N PRO A 38 3.32 29.13 -17.28
CA PRO A 38 4.66 28.53 -17.28
C PRO A 38 5.58 29.03 -18.41
N GLY A 39 5.05 29.67 -19.45
CA GLY A 39 5.83 30.20 -20.56
C GLY A 39 6.29 31.65 -20.36
N SER A 40 7.54 31.96 -20.75
CA SER A 40 8.09 33.33 -20.72
C SER A 40 7.24 34.36 -21.47
N GLY A 41 6.63 33.94 -22.59
CA GLY A 41 5.68 34.75 -23.36
C GLY A 41 4.31 34.91 -22.69
N GLU A 42 3.90 33.97 -21.84
CA GLU A 42 2.62 34.06 -21.11
C GLU A 42 2.74 34.93 -19.87
N GLN A 43 3.89 34.93 -19.19
CA GLN A 43 4.13 35.82 -18.04
C GLN A 43 4.24 37.30 -18.43
N GLN A 44 4.47 37.61 -19.71
CA GLN A 44 4.50 38.98 -20.23
C GLN A 44 3.20 39.75 -19.95
N VAL A 45 2.05 39.05 -19.87
CA VAL A 45 0.76 39.68 -19.53
C VAL A 45 0.77 40.34 -18.15
N ILE A 46 1.58 39.84 -17.21
CA ILE A 46 1.73 40.43 -15.87
C ILE A 46 2.48 41.77 -15.97
N LEU A 47 3.52 41.86 -16.80
CA LEU A 47 4.26 43.10 -17.04
C LEU A 47 3.39 44.14 -17.75
N ASP A 48 2.59 43.70 -18.72
CA ASP A 48 1.67 44.57 -19.45
C ASP A 48 0.59 45.13 -18.51
N ALA A 49 0.01 44.29 -17.65
CA ALA A 49 -0.92 44.73 -16.60
C ALA A 49 -0.25 45.68 -15.59
N ALA A 50 1.01 45.43 -15.21
CA ALA A 50 1.75 46.31 -14.31
C ALA A 50 1.98 47.70 -14.93
N ALA A 51 2.08 47.79 -16.26
CA ALA A 51 2.21 49.07 -16.96
C ALA A 51 0.97 49.95 -16.84
N GLU A 52 -0.21 49.38 -16.61
CA GLU A 52 -1.49 50.07 -16.48
C GLU A 52 -1.95 50.22 -15.01
N ALA A 53 -1.19 49.67 -14.05
CA ALA A 53 -1.60 49.61 -12.65
C ALA A 53 -1.35 50.92 -11.89
N ASP A 54 -2.29 51.27 -11.01
CA ASP A 54 -2.14 52.37 -10.05
C ASP A 54 -1.47 51.90 -8.75
N VAL A 55 -1.54 50.60 -8.45
CA VAL A 55 -0.82 49.94 -7.35
C VAL A 55 -0.59 48.46 -7.70
N VAL A 56 0.59 47.94 -7.33
CA VAL A 56 0.99 46.54 -7.53
C VAL A 56 1.24 45.87 -6.20
N VAL A 57 0.60 44.73 -5.96
CA VAL A 57 0.79 43.89 -4.78
C VAL A 57 1.28 42.52 -5.22
N LEU A 58 2.43 42.10 -4.70
CA LEU A 58 3.03 40.79 -4.94
C LEU A 58 2.99 39.97 -3.63
N ARG A 59 2.49 38.73 -3.68
CA ARG A 59 2.59 37.76 -2.59
C ARG A 59 3.21 36.46 -3.09
N LEU A 60 4.51 36.29 -2.85
CA LEU A 60 5.29 35.26 -3.53
C LEU A 60 5.91 34.27 -2.55
N LEU A 61 5.59 32.99 -2.73
CA LEU A 61 6.30 31.89 -2.09
C LEU A 61 7.59 31.61 -2.89
N GLY A 62 8.75 31.59 -2.21
CA GLY A 62 10.06 31.44 -2.87
C GLY A 62 10.68 32.77 -3.36
N GLY A 63 10.11 33.90 -2.95
CA GLY A 63 10.65 35.24 -3.25
C GLY A 63 10.64 35.53 -4.75
N LYS A 64 11.68 36.21 -5.24
CA LYS A 64 11.79 36.56 -6.67
C LYS A 64 11.84 35.33 -7.60
N ARG A 65 12.23 34.15 -7.09
CA ARG A 65 12.31 32.91 -7.88
C ARG A 65 10.95 32.41 -8.35
N ALA A 66 9.86 32.89 -7.76
CA ALA A 66 8.51 32.60 -8.22
C ALA A 66 8.22 33.18 -9.63
N MET A 67 8.99 34.18 -10.05
CA MET A 67 8.82 34.87 -11.32
C MET A 67 10.18 35.38 -11.82
N PRO A 68 11.11 34.44 -12.09
CA PRO A 68 12.54 34.74 -12.21
C PRO A 68 12.87 35.65 -13.40
N GLU A 69 12.06 35.62 -14.46
CA GLU A 69 12.28 36.40 -15.67
C GLU A 69 11.63 37.80 -15.62
N ILE A 70 10.51 37.93 -14.90
CA ILE A 70 9.69 39.17 -14.93
C ILE A 70 9.79 40.01 -13.65
N PHE A 71 10.28 39.47 -12.52
CA PHE A 71 10.35 40.18 -11.25
C PHE A 71 11.16 41.49 -11.37
N ASP A 72 12.42 41.39 -11.78
CA ASP A 72 13.31 42.55 -11.89
C ASP A 72 12.81 43.60 -12.91
N PRO A 73 12.35 43.20 -14.13
CA PRO A 73 11.69 44.13 -15.04
C PRO A 73 10.46 44.84 -14.45
N LEU A 74 9.61 44.11 -13.72
CA LEU A 74 8.38 44.65 -13.12
C LEU A 74 8.71 45.67 -12.02
N VAL A 75 9.67 45.36 -11.14
CA VAL A 75 10.12 46.28 -10.09
C VAL A 75 10.69 47.56 -10.71
N ARG A 76 11.55 47.45 -11.72
CA ARG A 76 12.11 48.61 -12.43
C ARG A 76 11.01 49.49 -13.03
N LEU A 77 10.04 48.88 -13.71
CA LEU A 77 8.91 49.58 -14.31
C LEU A 77 8.11 50.39 -13.26
N CYS A 78 7.82 49.78 -12.11
CA CYS A 78 7.09 50.46 -11.03
C CYS A 78 7.88 51.64 -10.46
N HIS A 79 9.20 51.47 -10.27
CA HIS A 79 10.08 52.54 -9.77
C HIS A 79 10.22 53.70 -10.77
N GLU A 80 10.34 53.41 -12.06
CA GLU A 80 10.45 54.44 -13.12
C GLU A 80 9.16 55.26 -13.27
N LYS A 81 7.99 54.62 -13.14
CA LYS A 81 6.68 55.29 -13.20
C LYS A 81 6.24 55.94 -11.89
N GLY A 82 6.87 55.57 -10.77
CA GLY A 82 6.42 55.96 -9.44
C GLY A 82 5.14 55.22 -8.99
N THR A 83 4.82 54.08 -9.61
CA THR A 83 3.70 53.21 -9.19
C THR A 83 4.06 52.54 -7.85
N PRO A 84 3.20 52.64 -6.81
CA PRO A 84 3.35 51.91 -5.57
C PRO A 84 3.46 50.39 -5.80
N ILE A 85 4.53 49.78 -5.30
CA ILE A 85 4.76 48.34 -5.31
C ILE A 85 4.96 47.82 -3.88
N ILE A 86 4.19 46.80 -3.53
CA ILE A 86 4.17 46.15 -2.21
C ILE A 86 4.42 44.66 -2.40
N ALA A 87 5.59 44.17 -2.02
CA ALA A 87 5.99 42.79 -2.19
C ALA A 87 6.14 42.08 -0.84
N CYS A 88 5.29 41.08 -0.62
CA CYS A 88 5.17 40.32 0.60
C CYS A 88 5.58 38.85 0.38
N PRO A 89 6.24 38.21 1.35
CA PRO A 89 6.49 36.78 1.29
C PRO A 89 5.20 35.97 1.45
N GLY A 90 5.18 34.76 0.91
CA GLY A 90 4.09 33.80 1.08
C GLY A 90 4.04 33.11 2.46
N HIS A 91 5.07 33.29 3.30
CA HIS A 91 5.19 32.75 4.65
C HIS A 91 5.35 33.88 5.70
N GLN A 92 5.36 33.52 6.99
CA GLN A 92 5.42 34.51 8.08
C GLN A 92 6.76 35.24 8.19
N GLU A 93 7.87 34.63 7.75
CA GLU A 93 9.18 35.26 7.79
C GLU A 93 9.35 36.31 6.69
N TRP A 94 10.03 37.42 6.98
CA TRP A 94 10.31 38.47 6.00
C TRP A 94 11.39 38.04 4.99
N ASP A 95 11.12 38.28 3.70
CA ASP A 95 12.09 38.11 2.63
C ASP A 95 12.76 39.46 2.31
N GLN A 96 14.08 39.53 2.46
CA GLN A 96 14.84 40.77 2.27
C GLN A 96 14.80 41.29 0.83
N GLU A 97 14.76 40.40 -0.17
CA GLU A 97 14.70 40.79 -1.59
C GLU A 97 13.33 41.40 -1.91
N LEU A 98 12.24 40.81 -1.40
CA LEU A 98 10.89 41.36 -1.57
C LEU A 98 10.71 42.71 -0.86
N VAL A 99 11.19 42.82 0.38
CA VAL A 99 11.12 44.09 1.14
C VAL A 99 11.90 45.19 0.42
N THR A 100 13.07 44.87 -0.18
CA THR A 100 13.88 45.84 -0.91
C THR A 100 13.22 46.32 -2.21
N ALA A 101 12.33 45.51 -2.81
CA ALA A 101 11.61 45.87 -4.02
C ALA A 101 10.51 46.93 -3.77
N CYS A 102 10.03 47.06 -2.53
CA CYS A 102 8.94 47.97 -2.17
C CYS A 102 9.36 49.45 -2.26
N ASN A 103 8.45 50.32 -2.70
CA ASN A 103 8.64 51.78 -2.73
C ASN A 103 7.60 52.57 -1.90
N VAL A 104 6.92 51.87 -0.99
CA VAL A 104 5.90 52.41 -0.07
C VAL A 104 6.44 52.56 1.37
N PRO A 105 5.80 53.36 2.24
CA PRO A 105 6.14 53.43 3.66
C PRO A 105 6.09 52.06 4.35
N PRO A 106 7.01 51.76 5.29
CA PRO A 106 7.03 50.48 6.00
C PRO A 106 5.72 50.13 6.73
N SER A 107 4.98 51.13 7.20
CA SER A 107 3.67 50.94 7.84
C SER A 107 2.60 50.40 6.87
N GLU A 108 2.66 50.77 5.60
CA GLU A 108 1.73 50.29 4.58
C GLU A 108 2.09 48.87 4.14
N LEU A 109 3.39 48.57 4.02
CA LEU A 109 3.88 47.20 3.81
C LEU A 109 3.44 46.27 4.94
N ASP A 110 3.61 46.68 6.20
CA ASP A 110 3.20 45.89 7.37
C ASP A 110 1.68 45.66 7.42
N ALA A 111 0.89 46.68 7.09
CA ALA A 111 -0.57 46.57 7.04
C ALA A 111 -1.04 45.58 5.94
N VAL A 112 -0.49 45.70 4.72
CA VAL A 112 -0.81 44.79 3.62
C VAL A 112 -0.38 43.36 3.95
N PHE A 113 0.83 43.19 4.48
CA PHE A 113 1.30 41.88 4.92
C PHE A 113 0.40 41.28 6.00
N SER A 114 -0.07 42.11 6.95
CA SER A 114 -0.98 41.69 8.02
C SER A 114 -2.34 41.22 7.49
N TYR A 115 -2.94 41.91 6.51
CA TYR A 115 -4.17 41.41 5.87
C TYR A 115 -3.93 40.08 5.14
N LEU A 116 -2.83 39.99 4.39
CA LEU A 116 -2.49 38.82 3.58
C LEU A 116 -2.16 37.58 4.42
N ILE A 117 -1.48 37.75 5.57
CA ILE A 117 -1.09 36.63 6.44
C ILE A 117 -2.26 36.14 7.30
N ARG A 118 -3.12 37.05 7.77
CA ARG A 118 -4.35 36.69 8.51
C ARG A 118 -5.39 36.05 7.59
N GLY A 119 -5.47 36.55 6.35
CA GLY A 119 -6.28 36.02 5.26
C GLY A 119 -7.79 36.03 5.55
N GLY A 120 -8.57 35.37 4.70
CA GLY A 120 -10.03 35.32 4.80
C GLY A 120 -10.72 36.51 4.15
N VAL A 121 -11.99 36.32 3.78
CA VAL A 121 -12.78 37.28 2.99
C VAL A 121 -12.83 38.68 3.62
N PRO A 122 -13.10 38.87 4.94
CA PRO A 122 -13.15 40.21 5.53
C PRO A 122 -11.80 40.95 5.49
N ASN A 123 -10.69 40.25 5.66
CA ASN A 123 -9.37 40.87 5.58
C ASN A 123 -9.01 41.24 4.14
N PHE A 124 -9.37 40.43 3.15
CA PHE A 124 -9.15 40.78 1.74
C PHE A 124 -10.06 41.94 1.29
N GLN A 125 -11.29 42.02 1.80
CA GLN A 125 -12.15 43.19 1.57
C GLN A 125 -11.47 44.45 2.08
N ASN A 126 -11.05 44.46 3.34
CA ASN A 126 -10.38 45.61 3.94
C ASN A 126 -9.01 45.90 3.31
N LEU A 127 -8.29 44.90 2.81
CA LEU A 127 -7.08 45.07 2.01
C LEU A 127 -7.38 45.88 0.73
N PHE A 128 -8.38 45.49 -0.05
CA PHE A 128 -8.72 46.20 -1.28
C PHE A 128 -9.26 47.60 -1.02
N LEU A 129 -10.07 47.78 0.05
CA LEU A 129 -10.51 49.10 0.50
C LEU A 129 -9.33 49.97 0.91
N PHE A 130 -8.38 49.43 1.69
CA PHE A 130 -7.14 50.10 2.09
C PHE A 130 -6.31 50.55 0.88
N LEU A 131 -6.09 49.67 -0.09
CA LEU A 131 -5.33 49.97 -1.30
C LEU A 131 -6.02 51.03 -2.16
N SER A 132 -7.34 50.94 -2.29
CA SER A 132 -8.15 51.91 -3.05
C SER A 132 -8.10 53.29 -2.40
N ASP A 133 -8.30 53.38 -1.08
CA ASP A 133 -8.30 54.65 -0.36
C ASP A 133 -6.90 55.28 -0.36
N SER A 134 -5.85 54.47 -0.29
CA SER A 134 -4.47 54.95 -0.21
C SER A 134 -3.91 55.44 -1.56
N TYR A 135 -4.24 54.76 -2.67
CA TYR A 135 -3.58 54.99 -3.95
C TYR A 135 -4.51 55.39 -5.10
N LEU A 136 -5.82 55.12 -5.01
CA LEU A 136 -6.79 55.44 -6.06
C LEU A 136 -7.70 56.64 -5.69
N GLY A 137 -7.53 57.21 -4.49
CA GLY A 137 -8.23 58.42 -4.05
C GLY A 137 -9.71 58.20 -3.70
N SER A 138 -10.08 56.98 -3.31
CA SER A 138 -11.41 56.69 -2.77
C SER A 138 -11.53 57.03 -1.28
N GLU A 139 -12.76 57.01 -0.77
CA GLU A 139 -13.08 57.24 0.65
C GLU A 139 -14.05 56.16 1.18
N TYR A 140 -13.80 54.89 0.88
CA TYR A 140 -14.66 53.79 1.30
C TYR A 140 -14.55 53.51 2.81
N GLY A 141 -13.35 53.72 3.38
CA GLY A 141 -13.01 53.35 4.75
C GLY A 141 -12.66 51.87 4.86
N HIS A 142 -11.66 51.55 5.69
CA HIS A 142 -11.20 50.19 5.94
C HIS A 142 -10.97 49.96 7.44
N GLU A 143 -11.25 48.74 7.91
CA GLU A 143 -10.99 48.29 9.27
C GLU A 143 -9.62 47.60 9.38
N ALA A 144 -8.98 47.68 10.54
CA ALA A 144 -7.69 47.01 10.76
C ALA A 144 -7.79 45.49 10.56
N PRO A 145 -6.69 44.81 10.15
CA PRO A 145 -6.71 43.37 9.91
C PRO A 145 -7.16 42.61 11.17
N ALA A 146 -8.08 41.66 11.04
CA ALA A 146 -8.66 40.91 12.14
C ALA A 146 -8.11 39.47 12.21
N GLU A 147 -7.96 38.94 13.43
CA GLU A 147 -7.62 37.53 13.64
C GLU A 147 -8.74 36.62 13.16
N VAL A 148 -8.37 35.49 12.57
CA VAL A 148 -9.29 34.52 11.99
C VAL A 148 -9.12 33.19 12.75
N PRO A 149 -10.18 32.56 13.26
CA PRO A 149 -10.07 31.35 14.08
C PRO A 149 -9.30 30.22 13.38
N TRP A 150 -8.45 29.49 14.11
CA TRP A 150 -7.69 28.36 13.57
C TRP A 150 -8.54 27.11 13.29
N GLU A 151 -9.63 26.98 14.02
CA GLU A 151 -10.59 25.90 13.92
C GLU A 151 -11.99 26.37 14.32
N GLY A 152 -13.02 25.67 13.85
CA GLY A 152 -14.40 26.01 14.18
C GLY A 152 -15.43 25.21 13.40
N VAL A 153 -16.71 25.45 13.71
CA VAL A 153 -17.85 24.79 13.07
C VAL A 153 -18.36 25.65 11.91
N TYR A 154 -18.68 25.00 10.79
CA TYR A 154 -19.22 25.64 9.59
C TYR A 154 -20.54 24.98 9.18
N HIS A 155 -21.48 25.79 8.68
CA HIS A 155 -22.66 25.30 7.95
C HIS A 155 -23.21 26.41 7.05
N PRO A 156 -23.60 26.12 5.79
CA PRO A 156 -24.03 27.16 4.84
C PRO A 156 -25.24 28.00 5.30
N ASP A 157 -26.17 27.40 6.07
CA ASP A 157 -27.34 28.13 6.64
C ASP A 157 -27.20 28.55 8.12
N GLU A 158 -26.00 28.53 8.71
CA GLU A 158 -25.78 29.09 10.05
C GLU A 158 -24.88 30.33 10.03
N ALA A 159 -25.01 31.16 11.06
CA ALA A 159 -24.12 32.29 11.25
C ALA A 159 -22.69 31.81 11.56
N GLU A 160 -21.70 32.50 11.02
CA GLU A 160 -20.29 32.25 11.31
C GLU A 160 -19.97 32.41 12.80
N GLY A 161 -19.01 31.63 13.30
CA GLY A 161 -18.54 31.69 14.68
C GLY A 161 -19.43 31.00 15.72
N MET A 162 -20.42 30.19 15.29
CA MET A 162 -21.24 29.39 16.20
C MET A 162 -20.40 28.32 16.92
N GLY A 163 -20.53 28.24 18.25
CA GLY A 163 -19.86 27.20 19.06
C GLY A 163 -20.47 25.81 18.85
N ALA A 164 -19.65 24.77 19.00
CA ALA A 164 -20.05 23.38 18.74
C ALA A 164 -21.26 22.91 19.56
N GLU A 165 -21.34 23.30 20.84
CA GLU A 165 -22.49 22.93 21.68
C GLU A 165 -23.81 23.55 21.19
N ASP A 166 -23.79 24.83 20.82
CA ASP A 166 -24.97 25.54 20.36
C ASP A 166 -25.41 25.04 18.98
N PHE A 167 -24.42 24.73 18.13
CA PHE A 167 -24.65 24.10 16.84
C PHE A 167 -25.36 22.74 17.00
N VAL A 168 -24.83 21.86 17.85
CA VAL A 168 -25.44 20.54 18.12
C VAL A 168 -26.86 20.69 18.68
N LYS A 169 -27.06 21.56 19.69
CA LYS A 169 -28.40 21.80 20.27
C LYS A 169 -29.43 22.27 19.22
N ARG A 170 -28.98 23.02 18.22
CA ARG A 170 -29.83 23.61 17.19
C ARG A 170 -30.11 22.67 16.02
N ARG A 171 -29.12 21.90 15.59
CA ARG A 171 -29.17 21.12 14.34
C ARG A 171 -29.37 19.63 14.53
N PHE A 172 -28.88 19.05 15.62
CA PHE A 172 -28.92 17.60 15.77
C PHE A 172 -30.31 17.14 16.19
N GLN A 173 -30.81 16.11 15.53
CA GLN A 173 -32.01 15.40 15.96
C GLN A 173 -31.63 14.10 16.66
N PRO A 174 -32.35 13.69 17.71
CA PRO A 174 -32.15 12.39 18.36
C PRO A 174 -32.25 11.22 17.37
N ASP A 175 -31.57 10.12 17.68
CA ASP A 175 -31.64 8.84 16.98
C ASP A 175 -31.18 8.85 15.50
N ARG A 176 -30.58 9.95 15.03
CA ARG A 176 -29.95 10.02 13.70
C ARG A 176 -28.44 9.70 13.77
N PRO A 177 -27.85 9.18 12.68
CA PRO A 177 -26.39 9.11 12.54
C PRO A 177 -25.75 10.49 12.66
N ASN A 178 -24.72 10.64 13.49
CA ASN A 178 -23.95 11.88 13.66
C ASN A 178 -22.64 11.75 12.90
N ILE A 179 -22.41 12.58 11.90
CA ILE A 179 -21.26 12.52 11.01
C ILE A 179 -20.45 13.82 11.14
N ALA A 180 -19.16 13.73 11.46
CA ALA A 180 -18.26 14.87 11.33
C ALA A 180 -17.74 14.99 9.89
N VAL A 181 -17.58 16.22 9.40
CA VAL A 181 -16.87 16.51 8.14
C VAL A 181 -15.68 17.41 8.47
N LEU A 182 -14.47 16.86 8.44
CA LEU A 182 -13.23 17.60 8.70
C LEU A 182 -12.61 18.09 7.39
N PHE A 183 -12.31 19.37 7.31
CA PHE A 183 -11.71 19.97 6.12
C PHE A 183 -10.74 21.10 6.46
N TYR A 184 -9.86 21.45 5.52
CA TYR A 184 -8.86 22.51 5.77
C TYR A 184 -9.51 23.88 5.96
N ARG A 185 -9.03 24.62 6.97
CA ARG A 185 -9.31 26.04 7.20
C ARG A 185 -9.12 26.89 5.94
N ALA A 186 -8.14 26.54 5.09
CA ALA A 186 -7.89 27.22 3.84
C ALA A 186 -9.11 27.21 2.88
N HIS A 187 -9.92 26.14 2.86
CA HIS A 187 -11.14 26.09 2.06
C HIS A 187 -12.21 27.04 2.61
N TRP A 188 -12.38 27.08 3.94
CA TRP A 188 -13.28 28.03 4.58
C TRP A 188 -12.87 29.48 4.32
N MET A 189 -11.60 29.83 4.54
CA MET A 189 -11.09 31.18 4.32
C MET A 189 -11.22 31.66 2.88
N SER A 190 -10.99 30.77 1.91
CA SER A 190 -11.09 31.08 0.49
C SER A 190 -12.50 31.01 -0.07
N GLY A 191 -13.47 30.54 0.71
CA GLY A 191 -14.82 30.27 0.23
C GLY A 191 -14.92 29.12 -0.79
N ASN A 192 -13.86 28.30 -0.93
CA ASN A 192 -13.82 27.10 -1.76
C ASN A 192 -14.61 25.96 -1.10
N LEU A 193 -15.90 26.20 -0.86
CA LEU A 193 -16.76 25.42 0.01
C LEU A 193 -17.80 24.59 -0.76
N GLN A 194 -17.87 24.68 -2.08
CA GLN A 194 -18.90 24.01 -2.89
C GLN A 194 -18.95 22.50 -2.65
N THR A 195 -17.79 21.84 -2.57
CA THR A 195 -17.71 20.40 -2.24
C THR A 195 -18.20 20.11 -0.83
N ILE A 196 -17.80 20.95 0.15
CA ILE A 196 -18.22 20.79 1.55
C ILE A 196 -19.73 20.98 1.68
N ASP A 197 -20.29 22.01 1.04
CA ASP A 197 -21.72 22.27 1.00
C ASP A 197 -22.48 21.10 0.37
N ALA A 198 -21.99 20.57 -0.77
CA ALA A 198 -22.59 19.41 -1.43
C ALA A 198 -22.59 18.16 -0.52
N MET A 199 -21.50 17.91 0.22
CA MET A 199 -21.45 16.83 1.21
C MET A 199 -22.46 17.04 2.35
N ILE A 200 -22.50 18.25 2.92
CA ILE A 200 -23.43 18.59 4.00
C ILE A 200 -24.86 18.31 3.56
N ARG A 201 -25.26 18.83 2.39
CA ARG A 201 -26.60 18.61 1.85
C ARG A 201 -26.89 17.14 1.63
N ARG A 202 -25.95 16.38 1.07
CA ARG A 202 -26.16 14.96 0.81
C ARG A 202 -26.37 14.17 2.11
N PHE A 203 -25.62 14.47 3.16
CA PHE A 203 -25.83 13.86 4.46
C PHE A 203 -27.18 14.24 5.09
N GLU A 204 -27.58 15.51 5.00
CA GLU A 204 -28.90 15.96 5.46
C GLU A 204 -30.04 15.23 4.73
N GLU A 205 -29.92 15.04 3.41
CA GLU A 205 -30.87 14.28 2.59
C GLU A 205 -30.95 12.80 2.96
N LEU A 206 -29.83 12.19 3.37
CA LEU A 206 -29.77 10.84 3.91
C LEU A 206 -30.27 10.74 5.36
N GLY A 207 -30.69 11.86 5.95
CA GLY A 207 -31.22 11.89 7.31
C GLY A 207 -30.15 11.79 8.40
N ALA A 208 -28.91 12.16 8.12
CA ALA A 208 -27.84 12.26 9.11
C ALA A 208 -27.78 13.67 9.73
N ASN A 209 -27.31 13.74 10.98
CA ASN A 209 -26.82 14.97 11.58
C ASN A 209 -25.38 15.20 11.14
N VAL A 210 -25.04 16.41 10.70
CA VAL A 210 -23.71 16.74 10.19
C VAL A 210 -23.05 17.79 11.06
N LEU A 211 -21.79 17.56 11.46
CA LEU A 211 -20.93 18.52 12.15
C LEU A 211 -19.72 18.85 11.25
N PRO A 212 -19.81 19.89 10.41
CA PRO A 212 -18.69 20.29 9.56
C PRO A 212 -17.71 21.15 10.37
N ILE A 213 -16.45 20.78 10.35
CA ILE A 213 -15.38 21.38 11.16
C ILE A 213 -14.24 21.75 10.23
N TYR A 214 -13.89 23.04 10.20
CA TYR A 214 -12.66 23.47 9.57
C TYR A 214 -11.53 23.46 10.60
N SER A 215 -10.34 23.04 10.20
CA SER A 215 -9.14 23.09 11.03
C SER A 215 -7.90 23.41 10.20
N PHE A 216 -6.94 24.12 10.79
CA PHE A 216 -5.65 24.38 10.15
C PHE A 216 -4.82 23.10 10.02
N SER A 217 -4.73 22.33 11.09
CA SER A 217 -4.02 21.07 11.14
C SER A 217 -4.65 20.17 12.21
N LEU A 218 -4.74 18.88 11.92
CA LEU A 218 -5.11 17.87 12.92
C LEU A 218 -3.90 17.43 13.76
N LYS A 219 -2.68 17.74 13.30
CA LYS A 219 -1.42 17.36 13.93
C LYS A 219 -0.88 18.46 14.86
N HIS A 220 -0.81 19.70 14.38
CA HIS A 220 -0.23 20.83 15.12
C HIS A 220 -1.30 21.81 15.56
N ASN A 221 -1.24 22.24 16.83
CA ASN A 221 -2.06 23.34 17.33
C ASN A 221 -1.26 24.66 17.26
N PRO A 222 -1.68 25.64 16.46
CA PRO A 222 -1.01 26.95 16.39
C PRO A 222 -1.10 27.78 17.68
N GLU A 223 -2.06 27.50 18.57
CA GLU A 223 -2.32 28.30 19.77
C GLU A 223 -1.54 27.83 21.01
N GLY A 224 -0.72 26.77 20.91
CA GLY A 224 0.17 26.39 22.01
C GLY A 224 1.05 25.18 21.71
N ASP A 225 2.37 25.35 21.89
CA ASP A 225 3.33 24.24 21.90
C ASP A 225 2.91 23.18 22.94
N GLY A 226 2.46 22.03 22.46
CA GLY A 226 2.11 20.86 23.29
C GLY A 226 0.71 20.84 23.90
N GLN A 227 -0.20 21.76 23.55
CA GLN A 227 -1.61 21.65 23.97
C GLN A 227 -2.43 20.79 23.00
N ALA A 228 -3.43 20.08 23.54
CA ALA A 228 -4.34 19.26 22.77
C ALA A 228 -5.09 20.09 21.70
N ASN A 229 -5.27 19.51 20.53
CA ASN A 229 -6.01 20.15 19.43
C ASN A 229 -7.51 20.24 19.81
N ARG A 230 -8.11 21.43 19.74
CA ARG A 230 -9.49 21.65 20.23
C ARG A 230 -10.51 20.96 19.34
N THR A 231 -10.19 20.68 18.08
CA THR A 231 -10.99 19.84 17.20
C THR A 231 -11.31 18.51 17.88
N PHE A 232 -10.31 17.83 18.45
CA PHE A 232 -10.50 16.54 19.13
C PHE A 232 -11.10 16.69 20.53
N THR A 233 -10.63 17.66 21.30
CA THR A 233 -10.95 17.75 22.74
C THR A 233 -12.23 18.53 23.06
N GLU A 234 -12.61 19.52 22.25
CA GLU A 234 -13.75 20.40 22.52
C GLU A 234 -14.87 20.30 21.48
N ILE A 235 -14.53 20.13 20.20
CA ILE A 235 -15.51 20.16 19.10
C ILE A 235 -16.09 18.77 18.85
N LEU A 236 -15.24 17.74 18.69
CA LEU A 236 -15.68 16.36 18.45
C LEU A 236 -16.18 15.67 19.72
N CYS A 237 -15.71 16.09 20.90
CA CYS A 237 -16.11 15.54 22.19
C CYS A 237 -17.07 16.45 22.94
N ASP A 238 -17.94 15.85 23.76
CA ASP A 238 -18.74 16.55 24.74
C ASP A 238 -17.94 16.94 25.98
N ALA A 239 -18.54 17.72 26.88
CA ALA A 239 -17.88 18.15 28.12
C ALA A 239 -17.51 16.99 29.07
N ALA A 240 -18.04 15.78 28.84
CA ALA A 240 -17.69 14.57 29.58
C ALA A 240 -16.59 13.74 28.87
N GLY A 241 -16.10 14.20 27.70
CA GLY A 241 -15.08 13.52 26.91
C GLY A 241 -15.60 12.40 26.00
N ASN A 242 -16.92 12.28 25.81
CA ASN A 242 -17.50 11.31 24.89
C ASN A 242 -17.59 11.89 23.48
N SER A 243 -17.38 11.05 22.46
CA SER A 243 -17.60 11.46 21.07
C SER A 243 -19.04 11.94 20.84
N ARG A 244 -19.19 13.10 20.18
CA ARG A 244 -20.48 13.62 19.69
C ARG A 244 -20.93 12.97 18.39
N VAL A 245 -20.02 12.27 17.71
CA VAL A 245 -20.23 11.69 16.39
C VAL A 245 -20.08 10.17 16.40
N HIS A 246 -20.63 9.53 15.38
CA HIS A 246 -20.56 8.08 15.17
C HIS A 246 -19.63 7.70 14.01
N CYS A 247 -19.28 8.65 13.14
CA CYS A 247 -18.33 8.48 12.05
C CYS A 247 -17.72 9.84 11.70
N ILE A 248 -16.47 9.84 11.25
CA ILE A 248 -15.77 11.04 10.78
C ILE A 248 -15.47 10.86 9.28
N VAL A 249 -15.82 11.85 8.47
CA VAL A 249 -15.30 12.02 7.13
C VAL A 249 -14.18 13.03 7.18
N ASN A 250 -12.96 12.60 6.88
CA ASN A 250 -11.79 13.46 6.81
C ASN A 250 -11.43 13.74 5.36
N THR A 251 -11.37 15.02 4.99
CA THR A 251 -10.96 15.45 3.64
C THR A 251 -9.58 16.11 3.63
N MET A 252 -8.90 16.15 4.78
CA MET A 252 -7.55 16.69 4.91
C MET A 252 -6.54 15.61 4.52
N GLY A 253 -5.50 16.03 3.79
CA GLY A 253 -4.37 15.17 3.43
C GLY A 253 -3.37 15.00 4.57
N MET A 254 -2.40 14.13 4.35
CA MET A 254 -1.34 13.73 5.28
C MET A 254 -1.85 12.93 6.48
N SER A 255 -0.90 12.29 7.18
CA SER A 255 -1.13 11.65 8.48
C SER A 255 -1.26 12.70 9.59
N MET A 256 -2.09 12.40 10.58
CA MET A 256 -2.25 13.18 11.82
C MET A 256 -1.20 12.81 12.87
N THR A 257 -0.60 11.63 12.75
CA THR A 257 0.36 11.08 13.70
C THR A 257 1.80 11.50 13.37
N ASP A 258 2.70 11.34 14.34
CA ASP A 258 4.13 11.38 14.11
C ASP A 258 4.59 10.05 13.54
N LEU A 259 5.52 10.11 12.57
CA LEU A 259 6.07 8.91 11.94
C LEU A 259 7.52 8.77 12.38
N GLN A 260 7.79 7.74 13.17
CA GLN A 260 9.14 7.38 13.58
C GLN A 260 9.66 6.25 12.68
N GLN A 261 10.85 6.44 12.09
CA GLN A 261 11.46 5.48 11.19
C GLN A 261 12.52 4.64 11.93
N ASP A 262 12.31 3.33 11.93
CA ASP A 262 13.31 2.31 12.26
C ASP A 262 13.32 1.25 11.13
N VAL A 263 13.49 -0.04 11.41
CA VAL A 263 13.27 -1.15 10.44
C VAL A 263 11.83 -1.18 9.92
N ALA A 264 10.85 -0.76 10.74
CA ALA A 264 9.47 -0.48 10.34
C ALA A 264 9.13 0.98 10.67
N THR A 265 8.13 1.54 9.97
CA THR A 265 7.63 2.88 10.27
C THR A 265 6.52 2.79 11.31
N PHE A 266 6.65 3.49 12.43
CA PHE A 266 5.66 3.49 13.50
C PHE A 266 4.91 4.83 13.57
N ALA A 267 3.58 4.75 13.64
CA ALA A 267 2.74 5.89 14.01
C ALA A 267 2.83 6.12 15.52
N THR A 268 3.15 7.34 15.93
CA THR A 268 3.34 7.75 17.33
C THR A 268 2.73 9.13 17.59
N GLY A 269 2.81 9.58 18.84
CA GLY A 269 2.32 10.88 19.27
C GLY A 269 0.92 10.83 19.87
N PRO A 270 0.48 11.93 20.50
CA PRO A 270 -0.78 12.00 21.27
C PRO A 270 -2.03 11.78 20.40
N GLN A 271 -1.92 11.92 19.08
CA GLN A 271 -3.03 11.69 18.15
C GLN A 271 -3.48 10.24 18.13
N VAL A 272 -2.56 9.28 18.30
CA VAL A 272 -2.93 7.85 18.39
C VAL A 272 -3.91 7.64 19.54
N ASP A 273 -3.59 8.18 20.71
CA ASP A 273 -4.45 8.10 21.91
C ASP A 273 -5.81 8.76 21.69
N TYR A 274 -5.87 9.89 20.98
CA TYR A 274 -7.14 10.57 20.69
C TYR A 274 -8.05 9.78 19.74
N LEU A 275 -7.48 9.11 18.75
CA LEU A 275 -8.23 8.27 17.81
C LEU A 275 -8.86 7.08 18.55
N ASP A 276 -8.07 6.45 19.43
CA ASP A 276 -8.56 5.38 20.30
C ASP A 276 -9.61 5.85 21.30
N GLN A 277 -9.45 7.06 21.86
CA GLN A 277 -10.42 7.65 22.78
C GLN A 277 -11.74 8.00 22.09
N LEU A 278 -11.70 8.64 20.92
CA LEU A 278 -12.88 8.95 20.13
C LEU A 278 -13.63 7.68 19.73
N ASN A 279 -12.88 6.65 19.36
CA ASN A 279 -13.37 5.31 19.06
C ASN A 279 -14.49 5.26 18.01
N VAL A 280 -14.30 6.01 16.91
CA VAL A 280 -15.22 6.07 15.76
C VAL A 280 -14.47 5.80 14.45
N PRO A 281 -15.13 5.21 13.44
CA PRO A 281 -14.56 5.04 12.12
C PRO A 281 -14.24 6.40 11.47
N ILE A 282 -13.11 6.45 10.76
CA ILE A 282 -12.66 7.63 10.03
C ILE A 282 -12.51 7.25 8.56
N ILE A 283 -13.26 7.91 7.70
CA ILE A 283 -13.30 7.66 6.26
C ILE A 283 -12.63 8.82 5.53
N GLN A 284 -11.68 8.51 4.65
CA GLN A 284 -10.96 9.48 3.85
C GLN A 284 -11.74 9.82 2.58
N GLY A 285 -12.24 11.06 2.49
CA GLY A 285 -12.78 11.63 1.26
C GLY A 285 -11.69 12.42 0.52
N ILE A 286 -11.39 12.08 -0.72
CA ILE A 286 -10.18 12.60 -1.39
C ILE A 286 -10.51 13.87 -2.18
N PHE A 287 -9.82 14.97 -1.86
CA PHE A 287 -9.77 16.16 -2.70
C PHE A 287 -8.59 15.99 -3.68
N SER A 288 -8.90 15.66 -4.93
CA SER A 288 -7.89 15.47 -5.97
C SER A 288 -7.21 16.79 -6.31
N THR A 289 -5.89 16.75 -6.49
CA THR A 289 -5.11 17.90 -6.99
C THR A 289 -5.11 17.98 -8.52
N GLY A 290 -5.45 16.89 -9.20
CA GLY A 290 -5.64 16.83 -10.66
C GLY A 290 -7.07 17.14 -11.13
N LYS A 291 -7.24 17.23 -12.45
CA LYS A 291 -8.53 17.51 -13.10
C LYS A 291 -9.43 16.27 -13.15
N GLU A 292 -10.73 16.50 -13.27
CA GLU A 292 -11.71 15.43 -13.39
C GLU A 292 -11.52 14.62 -14.67
N SER A 293 -11.26 15.29 -15.80
CA SER A 293 -11.04 14.64 -17.10
C SER A 293 -9.82 13.72 -17.08
N GLU A 294 -8.71 14.17 -16.48
CA GLU A 294 -7.48 13.39 -16.32
C GLU A 294 -7.74 12.14 -15.46
N TRP A 295 -8.51 12.29 -14.38
CA TRP A 295 -8.90 11.16 -13.56
C TRP A 295 -9.83 10.19 -14.31
N GLU A 296 -10.83 10.68 -15.07
CA GLU A 296 -11.77 9.83 -15.81
C GLU A 296 -11.05 8.97 -16.87
N GLU A 297 -10.12 9.56 -17.61
CA GLU A 297 -9.33 8.89 -18.67
C GLU A 297 -8.24 7.97 -18.10
N SER A 298 -7.71 8.26 -16.90
CA SER A 298 -6.64 7.49 -16.28
C SER A 298 -7.09 6.10 -15.80
N SER A 299 -6.37 5.06 -16.22
CA SER A 299 -6.50 3.70 -15.69
C SER A 299 -5.84 3.52 -14.31
N LEU A 300 -4.90 4.39 -13.93
CA LEU A 300 -4.36 4.44 -12.58
C LEU A 300 -5.38 5.09 -11.61
N GLY A 301 -6.06 6.13 -12.07
CA GLY A 301 -6.95 6.96 -11.25
C GLY A 301 -6.20 8.14 -10.64
N LEU A 302 -5.87 8.09 -9.35
CA LEU A 302 -5.16 9.18 -8.67
C LEU A 302 -3.69 9.31 -9.09
N GLY A 303 -3.21 10.55 -9.20
CA GLY A 303 -1.80 10.83 -9.45
C GLY A 303 -0.89 10.54 -8.24
N PRO A 304 0.44 10.49 -8.42
CA PRO A 304 1.38 10.11 -7.36
C PRO A 304 1.33 10.99 -6.10
N ILE A 305 1.05 12.29 -6.25
CA ILE A 305 0.93 13.22 -5.13
C ILE A 305 -0.28 12.88 -4.27
N ASP A 306 -1.44 12.70 -4.89
CA ASP A 306 -2.69 12.35 -4.20
C ASP A 306 -2.61 10.96 -3.58
N THR A 307 -2.01 9.98 -4.26
CA THR A 307 -1.78 8.65 -3.71
C THR A 307 -0.92 8.69 -2.45
N ALA A 308 0.13 9.51 -2.41
CA ALA A 308 0.96 9.66 -1.21
C ALA A 308 0.22 10.42 -0.09
N MET A 309 -0.34 11.59 -0.40
CA MET A 309 -0.89 12.52 0.60
C MET A 309 -2.28 12.13 1.09
N SER A 310 -3.13 11.58 0.23
CA SER A 310 -4.54 11.33 0.50
C SER A 310 -4.86 9.84 0.64
N VAL A 311 -3.89 8.95 0.44
CA VAL A 311 -4.08 7.50 0.62
C VAL A 311 -3.01 6.88 1.52
N ALA A 312 -1.77 6.77 1.06
CA ALA A 312 -0.73 6.04 1.79
C ALA A 312 -0.43 6.62 3.18
N LEU A 313 -0.29 7.95 3.32
CA LEU A 313 -0.07 8.58 4.63
C LEU A 313 -1.30 8.50 5.54
N PRO A 314 -2.54 8.76 5.08
CA PRO A 314 -3.75 8.52 5.87
C PRO A 314 -3.95 7.07 6.36
N GLU A 315 -3.41 6.06 5.68
CA GLU A 315 -3.45 4.67 6.16
C GLU A 315 -2.78 4.54 7.54
N PHE A 316 -1.73 5.33 7.84
CA PHE A 316 -1.03 5.32 9.13
C PHE A 316 -1.92 5.73 10.31
N ASP A 317 -2.97 6.52 10.05
CA ASP A 317 -3.94 6.91 11.08
C ASP A 317 -5.12 5.91 11.17
N GLY A 318 -5.07 4.78 10.45
CA GLY A 318 -6.14 3.79 10.41
C GLY A 318 -7.37 4.23 9.63
N ARG A 319 -7.26 5.26 8.77
CA ARG A 319 -8.40 5.75 7.98
C ARG A 319 -8.82 4.72 6.93
N ILE A 320 -10.13 4.63 6.72
CA ILE A 320 -10.76 3.84 5.66
C ILE A 320 -10.70 4.68 4.38
N ILE A 321 -10.01 4.17 3.35
CA ILE A 321 -9.80 4.89 2.10
C ILE A 321 -11.05 4.72 1.22
N ALA A 322 -11.69 5.82 0.83
CA ALA A 322 -12.85 5.81 -0.06
C ALA A 322 -12.50 6.29 -1.48
N VAL A 323 -13.08 7.41 -1.93
CA VAL A 323 -13.02 7.85 -3.34
C VAL A 323 -12.68 9.34 -3.47
N PRO A 324 -12.17 9.80 -4.63
CA PRO A 324 -12.09 11.23 -4.95
C PRO A 324 -13.47 11.84 -5.07
N ILE A 325 -13.75 12.87 -4.28
CA ILE A 325 -15.05 13.55 -4.22
C ILE A 325 -15.04 14.94 -4.84
N SER A 326 -13.86 15.47 -5.14
CA SER A 326 -13.70 16.72 -5.87
C SER A 326 -12.42 16.76 -6.68
N PHE A 327 -12.44 17.55 -7.75
CA PHE A 327 -11.32 17.75 -8.65
C PHE A 327 -11.01 19.23 -8.81
N LYS A 328 -9.73 19.53 -9.07
CA LYS A 328 -9.25 20.90 -9.24
C LYS A 328 -9.51 21.34 -10.68
N GLU A 329 -10.39 22.32 -10.86
CA GLU A 329 -10.80 22.82 -12.16
C GLU A 329 -10.51 24.30 -12.31
N GLU A 330 -10.17 24.69 -13.55
CA GLU A 330 -10.09 26.10 -13.92
C GLU A 330 -11.51 26.65 -14.10
N VAL A 331 -11.83 27.68 -13.35
CA VAL A 331 -13.11 28.38 -13.41
C VAL A 331 -12.83 29.83 -13.75
N ALA A 332 -13.56 30.37 -14.73
CA ALA A 332 -13.53 31.80 -14.97
C ALA A 332 -14.10 32.53 -13.73
N SER A 333 -13.42 33.58 -13.28
CA SER A 333 -14.05 34.61 -12.44
C SER A 333 -15.40 34.99 -13.06
N GLY A 334 -16.48 35.00 -12.30
CA GLY A 334 -17.86 34.99 -12.79
C GLY A 334 -18.17 36.05 -13.86
N SER A 335 -17.96 35.71 -15.14
CA SER A 335 -18.10 36.60 -16.29
C SER A 335 -19.18 36.12 -17.25
N THR A 336 -20.43 36.03 -16.77
CA THR A 336 -21.63 36.07 -17.65
C THR A 336 -22.77 36.93 -17.07
N GLY A 337 -22.49 37.77 -16.08
CA GLY A 337 -23.33 38.90 -15.66
C GLY A 337 -22.47 40.16 -15.52
N SER A 338 -23.02 41.34 -15.80
CA SER A 338 -22.28 42.62 -15.99
C SER A 338 -21.54 43.20 -14.79
N ASN A 339 -21.19 42.42 -13.76
CA ASN A 339 -20.77 42.90 -12.43
C ASN A 339 -19.45 42.29 -11.90
N GLY A 340 -18.70 41.52 -12.70
CA GLY A 340 -17.39 40.99 -12.28
C GLY A 340 -16.34 42.09 -12.15
N LYS A 341 -15.65 42.17 -10.99
CA LYS A 341 -14.66 43.22 -10.67
C LYS A 341 -13.20 42.74 -10.71
N MET A 342 -13.01 41.43 -10.89
CA MET A 342 -11.71 40.81 -10.97
C MET A 342 -11.54 40.02 -12.27
N GLU A 343 -10.50 40.33 -13.03
CA GLU A 343 -10.04 39.50 -14.15
C GLU A 343 -8.95 38.54 -13.64
N ALA A 344 -9.26 37.25 -13.53
CA ALA A 344 -8.32 36.20 -13.12
C ALA A 344 -8.74 34.81 -13.61
N ARG A 345 -7.75 33.92 -13.79
CA ARG A 345 -7.97 32.47 -13.92
C ARG A 345 -7.98 31.86 -12.53
N LEU A 346 -9.13 31.33 -12.10
CA LEU A 346 -9.30 30.78 -10.77
C LEU A 346 -9.24 29.26 -10.81
N GLN A 347 -8.64 28.67 -9.77
CA GLN A 347 -8.62 27.23 -9.59
C GLN A 347 -9.54 26.87 -8.43
N ARG A 348 -10.60 26.09 -8.66
CA ARG A 348 -11.58 25.69 -7.62
C ARG A 348 -11.66 24.18 -7.52
N ASN A 349 -11.97 23.67 -6.33
CA ASN A 349 -12.28 22.25 -6.16
C ASN A 349 -13.79 22.07 -6.39
N LEU A 350 -14.16 21.44 -7.49
CA LEU A 350 -15.57 21.22 -7.83
C LEU A 350 -16.03 19.83 -7.36
N PRO A 351 -17.25 19.72 -6.82
CA PRO A 351 -17.80 18.45 -6.35
C PRO A 351 -18.06 17.49 -7.51
N ARG A 352 -17.76 16.20 -7.31
CA ARG A 352 -18.22 15.12 -8.19
C ARG A 352 -19.43 14.42 -7.56
N PRO A 353 -20.67 14.65 -8.06
CA PRO A 353 -21.89 14.29 -7.32
C PRO A 353 -22.07 12.81 -6.98
N ASP A 354 -21.76 11.90 -7.90
CA ASP A 354 -21.92 10.46 -7.68
C ASP A 354 -20.90 9.93 -6.65
N ARG A 355 -19.72 10.55 -6.58
CA ARG A 355 -18.68 10.22 -5.58
C ARG A 355 -19.06 10.71 -4.19
N ILE A 356 -19.64 11.91 -4.10
CA ILE A 356 -20.18 12.46 -2.84
C ILE A 356 -21.33 11.58 -2.33
N ASP A 357 -22.23 11.14 -3.20
CA ASP A 357 -23.30 10.21 -2.81
C ASP A 357 -22.73 8.90 -2.23
N PHE A 358 -21.79 8.28 -2.93
CA PHE A 358 -21.13 7.07 -2.47
C PHE A 358 -20.51 7.23 -1.07
N LEU A 359 -19.67 8.27 -0.89
CA LEU A 359 -19.01 8.54 0.38
C LEU A 359 -20.02 8.78 1.50
N ALA A 360 -21.09 9.53 1.21
CA ALA A 360 -22.11 9.85 2.20
C ALA A 360 -22.88 8.60 2.64
N ARG A 361 -23.27 7.74 1.70
CA ARG A 361 -23.96 6.48 2.02
C ARG A 361 -23.08 5.52 2.80
N LEU A 362 -21.81 5.36 2.39
CA LEU A 362 -20.83 4.55 3.13
C LEU A 362 -20.67 5.05 4.57
N SER A 363 -20.53 6.35 4.77
CA SER A 363 -20.36 6.95 6.10
C SER A 363 -21.60 6.77 6.99
N VAL A 364 -22.80 6.88 6.41
CA VAL A 364 -24.06 6.60 7.12
C VAL A 364 -24.16 5.14 7.52
N LYS A 365 -23.73 4.20 6.67
CA LYS A 365 -23.68 2.75 6.98
C LYS A 365 -22.73 2.46 8.14
N TRP A 366 -21.54 3.04 8.12
CA TRP A 366 -20.58 2.94 9.24
C TRP A 366 -21.15 3.48 10.55
N ALA A 367 -21.77 4.67 10.52
CA ALA A 367 -22.44 5.22 11.70
C ALA A 367 -23.63 4.37 12.17
N ALA A 368 -24.35 3.72 11.24
CA ALA A 368 -25.47 2.84 11.56
C ALA A 368 -25.01 1.56 12.29
N LEU A 369 -23.81 1.04 12.03
CA LEU A 369 -23.25 -0.09 12.79
C LEU A 369 -23.14 0.21 14.29
N ARG A 370 -22.88 1.46 14.66
CA ARG A 370 -22.82 1.91 16.06
C ARG A 370 -24.19 1.98 16.71
N LEU A 371 -25.21 2.39 15.94
CA LEU A 371 -26.56 2.66 16.45
C LEU A 371 -27.45 1.42 16.48
N LYS A 372 -27.25 0.48 15.56
CA LYS A 372 -28.09 -0.71 15.44
C LYS A 372 -27.75 -1.72 16.55
N PRO A 373 -28.73 -2.31 17.26
CA PRO A 373 -28.47 -3.37 18.22
C PRO A 373 -27.87 -4.62 17.55
N ASN A 374 -26.91 -5.29 18.21
CA ASN A 374 -26.24 -6.47 17.65
C ASN A 374 -27.21 -7.59 17.23
N SER A 375 -28.30 -7.78 17.97
CA SER A 375 -29.33 -8.78 17.64
C SER A 375 -30.03 -8.54 16.30
N GLU A 376 -30.01 -7.30 15.80
CA GLU A 376 -30.63 -6.91 14.53
C GLU A 376 -29.63 -6.75 13.38
N LYS A 377 -28.33 -6.76 13.68
CA LYS A 377 -27.27 -6.62 12.67
C LYS A 377 -27.18 -7.87 11.81
N ARG A 378 -27.06 -7.66 10.50
CA ARG A 378 -26.89 -8.69 9.48
C ARG A 378 -25.48 -8.71 8.94
N ILE A 379 -24.77 -9.82 9.12
CA ILE A 379 -23.36 -9.95 8.75
C ILE A 379 -23.22 -10.99 7.63
N ALA A 380 -22.55 -10.63 6.54
CA ALA A 380 -22.20 -11.57 5.49
C ALA A 380 -20.72 -11.94 5.60
N ILE A 381 -20.41 -13.22 5.81
CA ILE A 381 -19.05 -13.76 5.86
C ILE A 381 -18.78 -14.47 4.54
N ILE A 382 -17.77 -14.05 3.78
CA ILE A 382 -17.48 -14.56 2.45
C ILE A 382 -16.14 -15.28 2.44
N LEU A 383 -16.17 -16.53 2.01
CA LEU A 383 -15.02 -17.39 1.83
C LEU A 383 -14.45 -17.22 0.42
N SER A 384 -13.14 -17.03 0.33
CA SER A 384 -12.41 -17.09 -0.93
C SER A 384 -12.50 -18.50 -1.54
N ASN A 385 -12.66 -18.61 -2.86
CA ASN A 385 -12.67 -19.89 -3.57
C ASN A 385 -11.99 -19.74 -4.93
N TYR A 386 -10.67 -19.63 -4.88
CA TYR A 386 -9.82 -19.55 -6.08
C TYR A 386 -8.56 -20.41 -5.88
N PRO A 387 -8.30 -21.38 -6.77
CA PRO A 387 -9.15 -21.84 -7.88
C PRO A 387 -10.49 -22.42 -7.38
N THR A 388 -11.52 -22.54 -8.23
CA THR A 388 -12.93 -22.73 -7.81
C THR A 388 -13.32 -24.16 -7.45
N LYS A 389 -12.34 -24.99 -7.07
CA LYS A 389 -12.53 -26.41 -6.74
C LYS A 389 -12.99 -26.60 -5.31
N ASP A 390 -13.76 -27.65 -5.04
CA ASP A 390 -14.27 -27.94 -3.68
C ASP A 390 -13.13 -28.09 -2.66
N ALA A 391 -11.99 -28.66 -3.08
CA ALA A 391 -10.78 -28.79 -2.25
C ALA A 391 -10.06 -27.45 -1.93
N ARG A 392 -10.54 -26.32 -2.47
CA ARG A 392 -9.96 -24.98 -2.30
C ARG A 392 -10.95 -23.99 -1.67
N ILE A 393 -12.07 -24.47 -1.13
CA ILE A 393 -13.01 -23.63 -0.37
C ILE A 393 -12.28 -23.03 0.85
N GLY A 394 -12.31 -21.71 0.97
CA GLY A 394 -11.64 -21.00 2.04
C GLY A 394 -10.11 -20.95 1.89
N ASN A 395 -9.58 -21.16 0.67
CA ASN A 395 -8.14 -21.09 0.43
C ASN A 395 -7.56 -19.75 0.89
N ALA A 396 -6.66 -19.80 1.87
CA ALA A 396 -6.01 -18.64 2.45
C ALA A 396 -4.58 -19.00 2.87
N VAL A 397 -3.63 -18.10 2.60
CA VAL A 397 -2.23 -18.35 2.96
C VAL A 397 -2.07 -18.36 4.48
N GLY A 398 -1.66 -19.51 5.03
CA GLY A 398 -1.30 -19.65 6.44
C GLY A 398 -2.46 -19.59 7.44
N LEU A 399 -3.72 -19.64 6.98
CA LEU A 399 -4.91 -19.54 7.82
C LEU A 399 -5.80 -20.78 7.66
N ASP A 400 -6.24 -21.37 8.77
CA ASP A 400 -7.34 -22.32 8.81
C ASP A 400 -8.65 -21.53 8.73
N THR A 401 -9.08 -21.24 7.50
CA THR A 401 -10.25 -20.41 7.24
C THR A 401 -11.54 -21.02 7.80
N PRO A 402 -11.86 -22.32 7.61
CA PRO A 402 -13.07 -22.90 8.19
C PRO A 402 -13.11 -22.82 9.71
N ALA A 403 -12.03 -23.19 10.42
CA ALA A 403 -11.97 -23.10 11.87
C ALA A 403 -12.07 -21.64 12.35
N SER A 404 -11.40 -20.71 11.66
CA SER A 404 -11.47 -19.28 11.94
C SER A 404 -12.90 -18.73 11.81
N VAL A 405 -13.67 -19.17 10.81
CA VAL A 405 -15.07 -18.76 10.66
C VAL A 405 -15.93 -19.31 11.79
N ILE A 406 -15.70 -20.54 12.25
CA ILE A 406 -16.39 -21.08 13.43
C ILE A 406 -16.11 -20.21 14.67
N ASN A 407 -14.86 -19.79 14.88
CA ASN A 407 -14.51 -18.89 15.99
C ASN A 407 -15.23 -17.54 15.87
N VAL A 408 -15.27 -16.95 14.67
CA VAL A 408 -16.02 -15.71 14.41
C VAL A 408 -17.52 -15.88 14.67
N LEU A 409 -18.14 -16.96 14.21
CA LEU A 409 -19.57 -17.23 14.43
C LEU A 409 -19.89 -17.36 15.93
N ASN A 410 -19.06 -18.07 16.68
CA ASN A 410 -19.20 -18.21 18.13
C ASN A 410 -19.00 -16.87 18.85
N ALA A 411 -18.02 -16.08 18.43
CA ALA A 411 -17.77 -14.74 18.98
C ALA A 411 -18.94 -13.78 18.71
N LEU A 412 -19.49 -13.78 17.50
CA LEU A 412 -20.69 -13.02 17.14
C LEU A 412 -21.88 -13.41 18.03
N LYS A 413 -22.14 -14.70 18.20
CA LYS A 413 -23.22 -15.20 19.08
C LYS A 413 -23.02 -14.73 20.53
N ASN A 414 -21.80 -14.82 21.05
CA ASN A 414 -21.46 -14.35 22.40
C ASN A 414 -21.61 -12.83 22.56
N ALA A 415 -21.33 -12.06 21.51
CA ALA A 415 -21.52 -10.61 21.45
C ALA A 415 -22.99 -10.17 21.23
N GLY A 416 -23.94 -11.12 21.21
CA GLY A 416 -25.37 -10.86 21.13
C GLY A 416 -25.94 -10.74 19.72
N TYR A 417 -25.19 -11.14 18.69
CA TYR A 417 -25.71 -11.26 17.33
C TYR A 417 -26.66 -12.45 17.22
N HIS A 418 -27.66 -12.35 16.33
CA HIS A 418 -28.58 -13.45 16.08
C HIS A 418 -27.98 -14.46 15.09
N VAL A 419 -27.31 -15.48 15.64
CA VAL A 419 -26.72 -16.59 14.87
C VAL A 419 -27.37 -17.90 15.30
N THR A 420 -27.91 -18.65 14.34
CA THR A 420 -28.54 -19.96 14.53
C THR A 420 -27.72 -21.07 13.89
N ASP A 421 -27.92 -22.32 14.31
CA ASP A 421 -27.42 -23.52 13.64
C ASP A 421 -25.93 -23.50 13.25
N ILE A 422 -25.08 -22.93 14.11
CA ILE A 422 -23.62 -22.88 13.91
C ILE A 422 -23.09 -24.33 13.78
N PRO A 423 -22.35 -24.67 12.70
CA PRO A 423 -21.72 -25.98 12.54
C PRO A 423 -20.77 -26.30 13.71
N ALA A 424 -20.57 -27.58 14.00
CA ALA A 424 -19.75 -28.02 15.12
C ALA A 424 -18.27 -27.68 14.94
N ASP A 425 -17.77 -27.75 13.70
CA ASP A 425 -16.39 -27.51 13.32
C ASP A 425 -16.27 -27.03 11.85
N GLY A 426 -15.03 -26.75 11.42
CA GLY A 426 -14.73 -26.29 10.07
C GLY A 426 -15.08 -27.29 8.98
N ASP A 427 -14.96 -28.60 9.25
CA ASP A 427 -15.29 -29.65 8.29
C ASP A 427 -16.79 -29.69 8.04
N GLU A 428 -17.62 -29.63 9.09
CA GLU A 428 -19.07 -29.57 8.96
C GLU A 428 -19.50 -28.31 8.20
N LEU A 429 -18.85 -27.16 8.44
CA LEU A 429 -19.11 -25.92 7.70
C LEU A 429 -18.90 -26.10 6.18
N VAL A 430 -17.76 -26.66 5.78
CA VAL A 430 -17.43 -26.87 4.36
C VAL A 430 -18.39 -27.88 3.72
N HIS A 431 -18.68 -28.99 4.41
CA HIS A 431 -19.64 -29.99 3.92
C HIS A 431 -21.03 -29.40 3.72
N GLN A 432 -21.55 -28.61 4.67
CA GLN A 432 -22.86 -27.98 4.53
C GLN A 432 -22.92 -26.99 3.35
N ILE A 433 -21.82 -26.29 3.03
CA ILE A 433 -21.76 -25.42 1.84
C ILE A 433 -21.83 -26.26 0.56
N ILE A 434 -21.03 -27.33 0.46
CA ILE A 434 -20.99 -28.21 -0.72
C ILE A 434 -22.33 -28.93 -0.93
N GLU A 435 -22.96 -29.42 0.14
CA GLU A 435 -24.27 -30.09 0.08
C GLU A 435 -25.38 -29.17 -0.45
N ARG A 436 -25.24 -27.85 -0.27
CA ARG A 436 -26.18 -26.87 -0.81
C ARG A 436 -25.77 -26.41 -2.19
N CYS A 437 -24.66 -25.71 -2.35
CA CYS A 437 -24.20 -25.19 -3.64
C CYS A 437 -22.74 -24.75 -3.53
N SER A 438 -21.86 -25.32 -4.36
CA SER A 438 -20.46 -24.90 -4.51
C SER A 438 -20.21 -24.26 -5.89
N ASN A 439 -18.95 -23.87 -6.14
CA ASN A 439 -18.50 -23.36 -7.44
C ASN A 439 -17.83 -24.45 -8.31
N ASP A 440 -17.77 -25.70 -7.85
CA ASP A 440 -17.09 -26.75 -8.61
C ASP A 440 -18.07 -27.40 -9.60
N THR A 441 -17.98 -27.00 -10.86
CA THR A 441 -18.89 -27.48 -11.91
C THR A 441 -18.72 -28.97 -12.22
N ASP A 442 -17.63 -29.60 -11.79
CA ASP A 442 -17.41 -31.05 -11.94
C ASP A 442 -18.30 -31.88 -11.00
N THR A 443 -18.63 -31.33 -9.82
CA THR A 443 -19.40 -32.01 -8.76
C THR A 443 -20.80 -31.44 -8.57
N LEU A 444 -21.04 -30.20 -9.02
CA LEU A 444 -22.29 -29.47 -8.83
C LEU A 444 -23.47 -30.07 -9.62
N THR A 445 -24.55 -30.35 -8.91
CA THR A 445 -25.81 -30.88 -9.47
C THR A 445 -26.90 -29.81 -9.58
N GLU A 446 -27.91 -30.06 -10.41
CA GLU A 446 -29.08 -29.18 -10.53
C GLU A 446 -29.90 -29.11 -9.23
N GLU A 447 -29.94 -30.20 -8.46
CA GLU A 447 -30.59 -30.24 -7.14
C GLU A 447 -29.88 -29.31 -6.14
N GLN A 448 -28.55 -29.36 -6.09
CA GLN A 448 -27.74 -28.42 -5.30
C GLN A 448 -28.00 -26.97 -5.71
N LEU A 449 -27.97 -26.64 -7.01
CA LEU A 449 -28.31 -25.29 -7.47
C LEU A 449 -29.68 -24.80 -6.97
N GLN A 450 -30.67 -25.69 -6.81
CA GLN A 450 -31.98 -25.36 -6.24
C GLN A 450 -31.96 -25.18 -4.72
N LEU A 451 -31.02 -25.82 -4.01
CA LEU A 451 -30.82 -25.73 -2.55
C LEU A 451 -29.92 -24.56 -2.11
N ALA A 452 -29.41 -23.77 -3.05
CA ALA A 452 -28.63 -22.56 -2.79
C ALA A 452 -29.33 -21.62 -1.79
N ALA A 453 -28.56 -20.84 -1.03
CA ALA A 453 -29.08 -19.97 0.04
C ALA A 453 -30.02 -18.87 -0.47
N GLY A 454 -29.92 -18.51 -1.75
CA GLY A 454 -30.82 -17.58 -2.39
C GLY A 454 -30.81 -17.70 -3.90
N HIS A 455 -31.81 -17.09 -4.54
CA HIS A 455 -31.90 -16.99 -5.99
C HIS A 455 -32.26 -15.55 -6.40
N VAL A 456 -31.55 -15.03 -7.40
CA VAL A 456 -31.85 -13.74 -8.01
C VAL A 456 -32.62 -13.97 -9.30
N SER A 457 -33.89 -13.57 -9.35
CA SER A 457 -34.70 -13.71 -10.58
C SER A 457 -34.17 -12.84 -11.72
N ALA A 458 -34.37 -13.27 -12.96
CA ALA A 458 -34.00 -12.50 -14.14
C ALA A 458 -34.58 -11.07 -14.12
N LYS A 459 -35.83 -10.91 -13.65
CA LYS A 459 -36.47 -9.61 -13.50
C LYS A 459 -35.72 -8.72 -12.51
N GLN A 460 -35.45 -9.24 -11.31
CA GLN A 460 -34.75 -8.50 -10.26
C GLN A 460 -33.36 -8.06 -10.71
N TYR A 461 -32.60 -8.96 -11.36
CA TYR A 461 -31.29 -8.61 -11.88
C TYR A 461 -31.36 -7.54 -12.98
N LYS A 462 -32.35 -7.61 -13.88
CA LYS A 462 -32.57 -6.59 -14.92
C LYS A 462 -32.87 -5.21 -14.31
N ASP A 463 -33.65 -5.17 -13.25
CA ASP A 463 -33.94 -3.92 -12.53
C ASP A 463 -32.64 -3.30 -11.98
N TRP A 464 -31.78 -4.10 -11.34
CA TRP A 464 -30.46 -3.64 -10.90
C TRP A 464 -29.55 -3.23 -12.06
N PHE A 465 -29.44 -4.07 -13.08
CA PHE A 465 -28.61 -3.84 -14.26
C PHE A 465 -28.96 -2.52 -14.96
N SER A 466 -30.25 -2.13 -14.97
CA SER A 466 -30.68 -0.86 -15.56
C SER A 466 -30.06 0.38 -14.91
N THR A 467 -29.66 0.29 -13.63
CA THR A 467 -29.06 1.37 -12.86
C THR A 467 -27.55 1.53 -13.09
N PHE A 468 -26.90 0.54 -13.71
CA PHE A 468 -25.45 0.57 -13.89
C PHE A 468 -25.03 1.61 -14.94
N PRO A 469 -23.81 2.17 -14.82
CA PRO A 469 -23.23 3.03 -15.85
C PRO A 469 -23.22 2.35 -17.22
N MET A 470 -23.30 3.13 -18.30
CA MET A 470 -23.40 2.57 -19.66
C MET A 470 -22.21 1.65 -19.98
N LYS A 471 -20.99 2.10 -19.67
CA LYS A 471 -19.76 1.32 -19.84
C LYS A 471 -19.85 -0.08 -19.22
N VAL A 472 -20.35 -0.18 -17.98
CA VAL A 472 -20.50 -1.47 -17.28
C VAL A 472 -21.54 -2.36 -17.95
N LYS A 473 -22.64 -1.78 -18.44
CA LYS A 473 -23.68 -2.54 -19.16
C LYS A 473 -23.14 -3.10 -20.47
N ASP A 474 -22.42 -2.28 -21.22
CA ASP A 474 -21.84 -2.67 -22.50
C ASP A 474 -20.81 -3.79 -22.31
N GLU A 475 -19.86 -3.63 -21.39
CA GLU A 475 -18.82 -4.62 -21.10
C GLU A 475 -19.38 -5.96 -20.59
N LEU A 476 -20.37 -5.94 -19.68
CA LEU A 476 -21.01 -7.16 -19.21
C LEU A 476 -21.78 -7.87 -20.32
N THR A 477 -22.48 -7.10 -21.17
CA THR A 477 -23.26 -7.67 -22.27
C THR A 477 -22.36 -8.26 -23.36
N GLU A 478 -21.24 -7.59 -23.65
CA GLU A 478 -20.24 -8.06 -24.58
C GLU A 478 -19.56 -9.35 -24.09
N ALA A 479 -19.19 -9.40 -22.80
CA ALA A 479 -18.49 -10.55 -22.24
C ALA A 479 -19.42 -11.75 -21.95
N TRP A 480 -20.66 -11.52 -21.52
CA TRP A 480 -21.52 -12.55 -20.92
C TRP A 480 -22.94 -12.62 -21.52
N GLY A 481 -23.25 -11.83 -22.54
CA GLY A 481 -24.54 -11.78 -23.20
C GLY A 481 -25.60 -11.00 -22.41
N GLU A 482 -26.87 -11.15 -22.77
CA GLU A 482 -27.95 -10.40 -22.13
C GLU A 482 -28.21 -10.84 -20.67
N PRO A 483 -28.56 -9.91 -19.76
CA PRO A 483 -28.92 -10.24 -18.38
C PRO A 483 -30.10 -11.24 -18.32
N PRO A 484 -30.08 -12.24 -17.41
CA PRO A 484 -29.13 -12.41 -16.30
C PRO A 484 -27.88 -13.25 -16.62
N GLY A 485 -27.59 -13.55 -17.90
CA GLY A 485 -26.54 -14.50 -18.27
C GLY A 485 -26.94 -15.97 -18.05
N GLN A 486 -25.94 -16.85 -18.08
CA GLN A 486 -26.12 -18.31 -17.97
C GLN A 486 -25.32 -18.99 -16.84
N VAL A 487 -24.32 -18.31 -16.27
CA VAL A 487 -23.44 -18.88 -15.25
C VAL A 487 -24.21 -19.10 -13.93
N TYR A 488 -24.13 -20.31 -13.34
CA TYR A 488 -24.89 -20.74 -12.13
C TYR A 488 -26.38 -20.43 -12.19
N ARG A 489 -26.98 -20.53 -13.38
CA ARG A 489 -28.41 -20.32 -13.58
C ARG A 489 -29.19 -21.62 -13.36
N THR A 490 -30.25 -21.55 -12.58
CA THR A 490 -31.25 -22.62 -12.43
C THR A 490 -32.65 -22.07 -12.66
N GLY A 491 -33.36 -22.60 -13.65
CA GLY A 491 -34.63 -22.03 -14.13
C GLY A 491 -34.50 -20.55 -14.55
N ASP A 492 -35.24 -19.67 -13.89
CA ASP A 492 -35.21 -18.21 -14.14
C ASP A 492 -34.33 -17.43 -13.14
N GLY A 493 -33.59 -18.13 -12.26
CA GLY A 493 -32.81 -17.53 -11.19
C GLY A 493 -31.31 -17.82 -11.28
N LEU A 494 -30.50 -16.88 -10.79
CA LEU A 494 -29.07 -17.07 -10.50
C LEU A 494 -28.91 -17.56 -9.06
N ALA A 495 -28.23 -18.68 -8.85
CA ALA A 495 -28.07 -19.32 -7.54
C ALA A 495 -27.00 -18.64 -6.68
N ILE A 496 -27.25 -18.47 -5.38
CA ILE A 496 -26.34 -17.86 -4.41
C ILE A 496 -25.77 -18.91 -3.47
N ALA A 497 -24.49 -19.25 -3.66
CA ALA A 497 -23.79 -20.27 -2.89
C ALA A 497 -23.52 -19.84 -1.44
N GLY A 498 -23.91 -20.67 -0.48
CA GLY A 498 -23.70 -20.41 0.95
C GLY A 498 -24.73 -21.07 1.86
N ILE A 499 -24.69 -20.70 3.14
CA ILE A 499 -25.61 -21.12 4.19
C ILE A 499 -26.17 -19.91 4.94
N ASP A 500 -27.44 -19.98 5.32
CA ASP A 500 -28.13 -18.99 6.16
C ASP A 500 -28.15 -19.47 7.61
N LEU A 501 -27.62 -18.66 8.51
CA LEU A 501 -27.50 -18.87 9.95
C LEU A 501 -28.26 -17.79 10.73
N GLY A 502 -29.39 -17.31 10.20
CA GLY A 502 -30.27 -16.32 10.84
C GLY A 502 -30.01 -14.91 10.35
N ASN A 503 -29.35 -14.07 11.16
CA ASN A 503 -28.84 -12.78 10.69
C ASN A 503 -27.38 -12.87 10.21
N VAL A 504 -26.82 -14.07 10.07
CA VAL A 504 -25.49 -14.26 9.51
C VAL A 504 -25.58 -15.15 8.28
N PHE A 505 -24.97 -14.71 7.19
CA PHE A 505 -24.83 -15.49 5.95
C PHE A 505 -23.37 -15.89 5.79
N VAL A 506 -23.08 -17.16 5.59
CA VAL A 506 -21.74 -17.63 5.23
C VAL A 506 -21.77 -18.09 3.78
N GLY A 507 -21.07 -17.37 2.91
CA GLY A 507 -21.16 -17.55 1.48
C GLY A 507 -19.82 -17.86 0.81
N LEU A 508 -19.89 -18.40 -0.40
CA LEU A 508 -18.73 -18.73 -1.21
C LEU A 508 -18.57 -17.69 -2.32
N GLN A 509 -17.42 -17.03 -2.38
CA GLN A 509 -17.18 -16.02 -3.40
C GLN A 509 -17.33 -16.63 -4.81
N PRO A 510 -18.13 -16.02 -5.71
CA PRO A 510 -18.32 -16.54 -7.07
C PRO A 510 -17.03 -16.58 -7.90
N PRO A 511 -16.95 -17.47 -8.91
CA PRO A 511 -15.81 -17.51 -9.82
C PRO A 511 -15.68 -16.23 -10.64
N ARG A 512 -14.43 -15.84 -10.91
CA ARG A 512 -14.07 -14.62 -11.64
C ARG A 512 -14.57 -14.59 -13.09
N GLY A 513 -14.66 -15.76 -13.73
CA GLY A 513 -15.15 -15.95 -15.10
C GLY A 513 -14.15 -16.61 -16.07
N PHE A 514 -12.86 -16.73 -15.76
CA PHE A 514 -11.88 -17.27 -16.71
C PHE A 514 -12.11 -18.74 -17.09
N GLY A 515 -12.60 -19.59 -16.17
CA GLY A 515 -13.01 -20.96 -16.52
C GLY A 515 -14.27 -21.02 -17.39
N GLU A 516 -15.16 -20.04 -17.26
CA GLU A 516 -16.40 -19.95 -18.07
C GLU A 516 -16.14 -19.38 -19.47
N ASN A 517 -15.02 -18.67 -19.65
CA ASN A 517 -14.53 -18.21 -20.95
C ASN A 517 -13.01 -18.45 -21.09
N PRO A 518 -12.57 -19.69 -21.35
CA PRO A 518 -11.14 -20.03 -21.39
C PRO A 518 -10.36 -19.29 -22.48
N ILE A 519 -11.02 -18.90 -23.58
CA ILE A 519 -10.41 -18.13 -24.68
C ILE A 519 -9.97 -16.74 -24.18
N ALA A 520 -10.69 -16.14 -23.23
CA ALA A 520 -10.33 -14.85 -22.65
C ALA A 520 -8.96 -14.87 -21.94
N ILE A 521 -8.49 -16.04 -21.46
CA ILE A 521 -7.16 -16.18 -20.86
C ILE A 521 -6.05 -15.77 -21.84
N TYR A 522 -6.24 -15.99 -23.15
CA TYR A 522 -5.24 -15.65 -24.17
C TYR A 522 -5.28 -14.21 -24.66
N HIS A 523 -6.40 -13.50 -24.45
CA HIS A 523 -6.67 -12.25 -25.16
C HIS A 523 -7.15 -11.09 -24.27
N SER A 524 -7.77 -11.37 -23.13
CA SER A 524 -8.56 -10.40 -22.36
C SER A 524 -8.24 -10.48 -20.86
N PRO A 525 -7.07 -9.97 -20.43
CA PRO A 525 -6.70 -9.93 -19.00
C PRO A 525 -7.65 -9.05 -18.17
N ASP A 526 -8.42 -8.18 -18.82
CA ASP A 526 -9.41 -7.26 -18.28
C ASP A 526 -10.86 -7.78 -18.38
N LEU A 527 -11.06 -9.08 -18.57
CA LEU A 527 -12.38 -9.73 -18.65
C LEU A 527 -13.34 -9.22 -17.56
N ALA A 528 -14.52 -8.71 -17.90
CA ALA A 528 -15.52 -8.29 -16.91
C ALA A 528 -15.98 -9.47 -16.02
N PRO A 529 -16.35 -9.26 -14.74
CA PRO A 529 -16.95 -10.32 -13.92
C PRO A 529 -18.26 -10.82 -14.54
N THR A 530 -18.70 -12.03 -14.18
CA THR A 530 -19.95 -12.58 -14.70
C THR A 530 -21.18 -11.84 -14.14
N HIS A 531 -22.32 -11.94 -14.83
CA HIS A 531 -23.59 -11.45 -14.28
C HIS A 531 -23.91 -12.09 -12.92
N HIS A 532 -23.58 -13.36 -12.74
CA HIS A 532 -23.71 -14.09 -11.47
C HIS A 532 -22.87 -13.47 -10.35
N TYR A 533 -21.61 -13.14 -10.61
CA TYR A 533 -20.74 -12.47 -9.65
C TYR A 533 -21.37 -11.16 -9.16
N VAL A 534 -21.85 -10.32 -10.07
CA VAL A 534 -22.51 -9.05 -9.70
C VAL A 534 -23.81 -9.29 -8.96
N ALA A 535 -24.63 -10.25 -9.40
CA ALA A 535 -25.89 -10.61 -8.76
C ALA A 535 -25.68 -11.11 -7.32
N TYR A 536 -24.60 -11.84 -7.07
CA TYR A 536 -24.25 -12.36 -5.74
C TYR A 536 -24.04 -11.25 -4.72
N TYR A 537 -23.16 -10.28 -5.02
CA TYR A 537 -22.93 -9.15 -4.11
C TYR A 537 -24.15 -8.24 -3.98
N ARG A 538 -24.90 -8.03 -5.07
CA ARG A 538 -26.17 -7.28 -5.02
C ARG A 538 -27.24 -7.98 -4.19
N TRP A 539 -27.31 -9.31 -4.22
CA TRP A 539 -28.19 -10.08 -3.35
C TRP A 539 -27.82 -9.89 -1.88
N ILE A 540 -26.52 -9.95 -1.54
CA ILE A 540 -26.06 -9.73 -0.17
C ILE A 540 -26.48 -8.34 0.34
N ARG A 541 -26.31 -7.31 -0.49
CA ARG A 541 -26.63 -5.92 -0.13
C ARG A 541 -28.13 -5.62 -0.12
N ASP A 542 -28.89 -6.07 -1.11
CA ASP A 542 -30.28 -5.61 -1.33
C ASP A 542 -31.33 -6.59 -0.80
N VAL A 543 -31.01 -7.90 -0.80
CA VAL A 543 -31.95 -8.97 -0.40
C VAL A 543 -31.64 -9.44 1.01
N PHE A 544 -30.42 -9.92 1.26
CA PHE A 544 -29.97 -10.25 2.60
C PHE A 544 -29.85 -9.00 3.48
N LYS A 545 -29.54 -7.85 2.88
CA LYS A 545 -29.42 -6.54 3.56
C LYS A 545 -28.33 -6.55 4.62
N ALA A 546 -27.15 -7.01 4.24
CA ALA A 546 -25.96 -6.95 5.08
C ALA A 546 -25.73 -5.50 5.59
N ASP A 547 -25.53 -5.37 6.90
CA ASP A 547 -25.04 -4.13 7.51
C ASP A 547 -23.51 -4.05 7.39
N ALA A 548 -22.82 -5.18 7.36
CA ALA A 548 -21.39 -5.29 7.08
C ALA A 548 -21.06 -6.65 6.43
N MET A 549 -19.91 -6.68 5.76
CA MET A 549 -19.34 -7.87 5.13
C MET A 549 -17.97 -8.18 5.74
N VAL A 550 -17.65 -9.46 5.91
CA VAL A 550 -16.35 -9.95 6.34
C VAL A 550 -15.83 -10.89 5.26
N HIS A 551 -14.78 -10.50 4.55
CA HIS A 551 -14.06 -11.44 3.69
C HIS A 551 -13.00 -12.16 4.51
N VAL A 552 -12.98 -13.49 4.51
CA VAL A 552 -12.04 -14.24 5.36
C VAL A 552 -10.97 -14.89 4.50
N GLY A 553 -9.72 -14.51 4.78
CA GLY A 553 -8.53 -15.09 4.17
C GLY A 553 -8.01 -14.33 2.95
N LYS A 554 -6.67 -14.18 2.91
CA LYS A 554 -5.92 -13.68 1.75
C LYS A 554 -5.99 -14.71 0.61
N HIS A 555 -6.52 -14.39 -0.56
CA HIS A 555 -7.25 -13.17 -0.93
C HIS A 555 -8.47 -13.53 -1.77
N GLY A 556 -9.47 -12.66 -1.71
CA GLY A 556 -10.63 -12.70 -2.57
C GLY A 556 -10.28 -12.12 -3.93
N THR A 557 -11.21 -12.21 -4.87
CA THR A 557 -11.02 -11.74 -6.25
C THR A 557 -11.66 -10.37 -6.51
N MET A 558 -12.40 -9.82 -5.54
CA MET A 558 -13.29 -8.66 -5.71
C MET A 558 -12.50 -7.36 -5.88
N GLU A 559 -11.47 -7.15 -5.07
CA GLU A 559 -10.56 -6.01 -5.10
C GLU A 559 -9.63 -6.02 -6.33
N TRP A 560 -9.56 -7.15 -7.03
CA TRP A 560 -8.77 -7.36 -8.25
C TRP A 560 -9.60 -7.28 -9.53
N LEU A 561 -10.90 -7.03 -9.43
CA LEU A 561 -11.75 -6.84 -10.60
C LEU A 561 -11.30 -5.61 -11.42
N PRO A 562 -11.64 -5.56 -12.73
CA PRO A 562 -11.15 -4.53 -13.63
C PRO A 562 -11.64 -3.14 -13.20
N GLY A 563 -10.81 -2.14 -13.41
CA GLY A 563 -11.11 -0.76 -13.04
C GLY A 563 -9.85 0.05 -12.76
N LYS A 564 -10.03 1.24 -12.20
CA LYS A 564 -8.92 2.12 -11.82
C LYS A 564 -8.07 1.47 -10.71
N GLY A 565 -6.75 1.67 -10.74
CA GLY A 565 -5.84 1.16 -9.72
C GLY A 565 -6.11 1.74 -8.32
N ILE A 566 -6.44 3.02 -8.24
CA ILE A 566 -6.74 3.73 -7.00
C ILE A 566 -7.72 4.89 -7.24
N GLY A 567 -8.57 5.21 -6.26
CA GLY A 567 -9.58 6.27 -6.40
C GLY A 567 -10.65 5.90 -7.42
N LEU A 568 -11.44 4.89 -7.07
CA LEU A 568 -12.39 4.25 -7.99
C LEU A 568 -13.54 5.17 -8.45
N SER A 569 -14.05 4.86 -9.65
CA SER A 569 -15.29 5.42 -10.21
C SER A 569 -16.45 4.42 -10.08
N ASN A 570 -17.69 4.88 -10.30
CA ASN A 570 -18.88 4.02 -10.35
C ASN A 570 -18.84 2.93 -11.43
N ALA A 571 -17.90 3.03 -12.39
CA ALA A 571 -17.69 2.04 -13.44
C ALA A 571 -16.63 1.00 -13.08
N CYS A 572 -15.97 1.11 -11.92
CA CYS A 572 -15.01 0.12 -11.46
C CYS A 572 -15.75 -1.06 -10.81
N TYR A 573 -15.47 -2.28 -11.26
CA TYR A 573 -16.22 -3.46 -10.81
C TYR A 573 -16.18 -3.75 -9.30
N PRO A 574 -15.09 -3.48 -8.54
CA PRO A 574 -15.14 -3.60 -7.09
C PRO A 574 -16.25 -2.75 -6.45
N GLU A 575 -16.49 -1.54 -6.98
CA GLU A 575 -17.55 -0.65 -6.51
C GLU A 575 -18.94 -1.08 -7.04
N VAL A 576 -19.01 -1.57 -8.28
CA VAL A 576 -20.26 -2.13 -8.84
C VAL A 576 -20.76 -3.29 -7.97
N THR A 577 -19.86 -4.10 -7.41
CA THR A 577 -20.21 -5.24 -6.55
C THR A 577 -20.48 -4.81 -5.11
N LEU A 578 -19.50 -4.21 -4.43
CA LEU A 578 -19.55 -3.94 -2.99
C LEU A 578 -20.38 -2.71 -2.61
N GLU A 579 -20.25 -1.65 -3.42
CA GLU A 579 -20.87 -0.35 -3.21
C GLU A 579 -20.68 0.20 -1.78
N ASP A 580 -21.74 0.51 -1.04
CA ASP A 580 -21.67 1.24 0.25
C ASP A 580 -21.60 0.34 1.49
N VAL A 581 -21.36 -0.96 1.32
CA VAL A 581 -21.30 -1.92 2.44
C VAL A 581 -19.94 -1.84 3.13
N PRO A 582 -19.88 -1.60 4.47
CA PRO A 582 -18.66 -1.74 5.26
C PRO A 582 -18.03 -3.13 5.09
N LEU A 583 -16.75 -3.15 4.70
CA LEU A 583 -15.98 -4.38 4.50
C LEU A 583 -14.89 -4.52 5.56
N PHE A 584 -14.90 -5.64 6.27
CA PHE A 584 -13.84 -6.10 7.14
C PHE A 584 -13.08 -7.25 6.51
N TYR A 585 -11.78 -7.31 6.75
CA TYR A 585 -10.93 -8.29 6.11
C TYR A 585 -9.86 -8.83 7.05
N PRO A 586 -10.09 -9.99 7.70
CA PRO A 586 -9.02 -10.80 8.28
C PRO A 586 -7.92 -11.10 7.26
N PHE A 587 -6.71 -10.60 7.51
CA PHE A 587 -5.62 -10.62 6.53
C PHE A 587 -4.26 -10.91 7.19
N ILE A 588 -3.39 -11.71 6.57
CA ILE A 588 -2.09 -12.06 7.16
C ILE A 588 -1.17 -10.83 7.27
N ILE A 589 -0.56 -10.61 8.44
CA ILE A 589 0.27 -9.42 8.75
C ILE A 589 1.46 -9.23 7.80
N ASN A 590 1.98 -10.32 7.23
CA ASN A 590 3.15 -10.30 6.35
C ASN A 590 2.83 -10.05 4.87
N ASN A 591 1.59 -9.70 4.53
CA ASN A 591 1.20 -9.45 3.15
C ASN A 591 0.63 -8.03 2.95
N PRO A 592 1.45 -7.00 3.20
CA PRO A 592 1.01 -5.61 3.14
C PRO A 592 0.50 -5.19 1.75
N GLY A 593 1.08 -5.74 0.68
CA GLY A 593 0.75 -5.32 -0.68
C GLY A 593 -0.70 -5.63 -1.05
N GLU A 594 -1.11 -6.88 -0.89
CA GLU A 594 -2.49 -7.26 -1.25
C GLU A 594 -3.52 -6.70 -0.25
N GLY A 595 -3.17 -6.57 1.03
CA GLY A 595 -4.04 -5.88 1.99
C GLY A 595 -4.24 -4.41 1.64
N ALA A 596 -3.20 -3.72 1.18
CA ALA A 596 -3.31 -2.35 0.67
C ALA A 596 -4.21 -2.27 -0.57
N GLN A 597 -4.18 -3.27 -1.45
CA GLN A 597 -5.11 -3.34 -2.59
C GLN A 597 -6.57 -3.40 -2.12
N ALA A 598 -6.88 -4.26 -1.14
CA ALA A 598 -8.23 -4.33 -0.56
C ALA A 598 -8.65 -3.01 0.10
N LYS A 599 -7.74 -2.35 0.84
CA LYS A 599 -8.01 -1.02 1.44
C LYS A 599 -8.34 0.03 0.38
N ARG A 600 -7.60 0.04 -0.73
CA ARG A 600 -7.63 1.11 -1.76
C ARG A 600 -8.70 0.90 -2.84
N ARG A 601 -9.12 -0.34 -3.08
CA ARG A 601 -10.10 -0.70 -4.13
C ARG A 601 -11.40 -1.28 -3.61
N ALA A 602 -11.52 -1.54 -2.31
CA ALA A 602 -12.76 -2.07 -1.71
C ALA A 602 -13.06 -1.45 -0.34
N HIS A 603 -12.46 -0.30 -0.01
CA HIS A 603 -12.61 0.41 1.27
C HIS A 603 -12.54 -0.52 2.49
N ALA A 604 -11.67 -1.54 2.40
CA ALA A 604 -11.56 -2.57 3.42
C ALA A 604 -10.95 -2.01 4.71
N THR A 605 -11.52 -2.40 5.84
CA THR A 605 -10.86 -2.32 7.16
C THR A 605 -10.18 -3.64 7.41
N ILE A 606 -8.86 -3.66 7.32
CA ILE A 606 -8.08 -4.85 7.61
C ILE A 606 -8.16 -5.14 9.11
N VAL A 607 -8.23 -6.42 9.45
CA VAL A 607 -7.96 -6.91 10.81
C VAL A 607 -6.86 -7.93 10.66
N ASP A 608 -5.63 -7.51 10.86
CA ASP A 608 -4.50 -8.38 10.57
C ASP A 608 -4.45 -9.58 11.51
N HIS A 609 -3.93 -10.70 11.01
CA HIS A 609 -3.79 -11.92 11.80
C HIS A 609 -2.36 -12.46 11.76
N MET A 610 -2.05 -13.29 12.75
CA MET A 610 -0.74 -13.92 12.88
C MET A 610 -0.39 -14.80 11.69
N ILE A 611 0.92 -14.91 11.45
CA ILE A 611 1.48 -15.96 10.58
C ILE A 611 1.19 -17.35 11.19
N PRO A 612 1.20 -18.44 10.40
CA PRO A 612 1.09 -19.77 10.97
C PRO A 612 2.22 -20.03 11.97
N PRO A 613 2.04 -20.97 12.91
CA PRO A 613 3.14 -21.47 13.74
C PRO A 613 4.33 -21.88 12.88
N MET A 614 5.53 -21.44 13.25
CA MET A 614 6.77 -21.70 12.51
C MET A 614 7.71 -22.59 13.34
N THR A 615 8.45 -23.46 12.68
CA THR A 615 9.46 -24.35 13.27
C THR A 615 10.65 -24.56 12.31
N THR A 616 11.65 -25.33 12.73
CA THR A 616 12.72 -25.87 11.86
C THR A 616 12.27 -27.16 11.20
N ALA A 617 12.73 -27.44 9.98
CA ALA A 617 12.32 -28.64 9.24
C ALA A 617 12.78 -29.94 9.90
N ASP A 618 13.93 -29.90 10.60
CA ASP A 618 14.61 -31.06 11.19
C ASP A 618 14.88 -32.18 10.16
N SER A 619 15.46 -33.30 10.59
CA SER A 619 15.74 -34.45 9.72
C SER A 619 14.72 -35.57 9.87
N TYR A 620 14.26 -36.12 8.74
CA TYR A 620 13.30 -37.23 8.72
C TYR A 620 13.61 -38.24 7.61
N GLY A 621 13.00 -39.43 7.70
CA GLY A 621 13.02 -40.43 6.63
C GLY A 621 14.43 -40.89 6.23
N ASP A 622 14.74 -40.78 4.95
CA ASP A 622 16.02 -41.22 4.38
C ASP A 622 17.17 -40.23 4.68
N ILE A 623 16.89 -38.95 4.91
CA ILE A 623 17.88 -37.95 5.35
C ILE A 623 18.44 -38.30 6.73
N ALA A 624 17.56 -38.65 7.68
CA ALA A 624 17.99 -39.08 9.01
C ALA A 624 18.82 -40.38 8.98
N LYS A 625 18.57 -41.28 8.02
CA LYS A 625 19.39 -42.49 7.82
C LYS A 625 20.74 -42.17 7.19
N LEU A 626 20.76 -41.22 6.24
CA LEU A 626 21.99 -40.74 5.63
C LEU A 626 22.94 -40.17 6.69
N GLU A 627 22.42 -39.37 7.63
CA GLU A 627 23.20 -38.87 8.77
C GLU A 627 23.77 -39.99 9.63
N GLN A 628 22.98 -41.02 9.94
CA GLN A 628 23.48 -42.17 10.70
C GLN A 628 24.63 -42.90 9.98
N LEU A 629 24.55 -43.01 8.66
CA LEU A 629 25.63 -43.60 7.85
C LEU A 629 26.88 -42.70 7.82
N MET A 630 26.69 -41.39 7.73
CA MET A 630 27.78 -40.41 7.80
C MET A 630 28.46 -40.43 9.17
N ASP A 631 27.67 -40.51 10.25
CA ASP A 631 28.15 -40.68 11.62
C ASP A 631 29.00 -41.95 11.78
N GLU A 632 28.52 -43.08 11.26
CA GLU A 632 29.25 -44.35 11.26
C GLU A 632 30.54 -44.25 10.44
N HIS A 633 30.50 -43.57 9.29
CA HIS A 633 31.67 -43.30 8.46
C HIS A 633 32.75 -42.53 9.23
N TYR A 634 32.39 -41.45 9.92
CA TYR A 634 33.33 -40.69 10.77
C TYR A 634 33.93 -41.53 11.91
N GLN A 635 33.13 -42.36 12.57
CA GLN A 635 33.64 -43.26 13.61
C GLN A 635 34.60 -44.31 13.04
N CYS A 636 34.26 -44.89 11.89
CA CYS A 636 35.07 -45.87 11.18
C CYS A 636 36.40 -45.29 10.68
N GLN A 637 36.46 -44.01 10.30
CA GLN A 637 37.71 -43.37 9.87
C GLN A 637 38.81 -43.46 10.95
N THR A 638 38.43 -43.43 12.23
CA THR A 638 39.39 -43.51 13.34
C THR A 638 39.55 -44.94 13.88
N LEU A 639 38.47 -45.73 13.90
CA LEU A 639 38.42 -47.02 14.58
C LEU A 639 38.68 -48.24 13.67
N ASP A 640 38.24 -48.21 12.41
CA ASP A 640 38.34 -49.35 11.47
C ASP A 640 38.35 -48.89 9.99
N PRO A 641 39.44 -48.22 9.54
CA PRO A 641 39.54 -47.66 8.18
C PRO A 641 39.28 -48.64 7.01
N PRO A 642 39.62 -49.95 7.11
CA PRO A 642 39.33 -50.91 6.03
C PRO A 642 37.84 -51.04 5.65
N LYS A 643 36.91 -50.57 6.49
CA LYS A 643 35.47 -50.59 6.20
C LYS A 643 34.95 -49.37 5.44
N LEU A 644 35.74 -48.30 5.33
CA LEU A 644 35.29 -47.05 4.70
C LEU A 644 34.71 -47.24 3.30
N PRO A 645 35.35 -48.00 2.37
CA PRO A 645 34.79 -48.13 1.01
C PRO A 645 33.40 -48.77 0.95
N LEU A 646 33.04 -49.58 1.97
CA LEU A 646 31.70 -50.15 2.07
C LEU A 646 30.68 -49.08 2.51
N LEU A 647 31.03 -48.28 3.52
CA LEU A 647 30.20 -47.19 4.04
C LEU A 647 30.04 -46.08 2.99
N GLU A 648 31.11 -45.72 2.28
CA GLU A 648 31.07 -44.75 1.17
C GLU A 648 30.09 -45.19 0.08
N GLY A 649 30.09 -46.49 -0.27
CA GLY A 649 29.12 -47.06 -1.21
C GLY A 649 27.68 -47.01 -0.68
N GLN A 650 27.45 -47.27 0.61
CA GLN A 650 26.12 -47.19 1.22
C GLN A 650 25.59 -45.76 1.31
N ILE A 651 26.47 -44.80 1.65
CA ILE A 651 26.15 -43.37 1.67
C ILE A 651 25.77 -42.91 0.25
N TRP A 652 26.55 -43.29 -0.77
CA TRP A 652 26.23 -42.96 -2.15
C TRP A 652 24.89 -43.56 -2.62
N ASP A 653 24.63 -44.83 -2.33
CA ASP A 653 23.35 -45.46 -2.65
C ASP A 653 22.18 -44.73 -1.97
N MET A 654 22.37 -44.26 -0.73
CA MET A 654 21.37 -43.47 0.00
C MET A 654 21.17 -42.08 -0.62
N VAL A 655 22.25 -41.39 -1.01
CA VAL A 655 22.19 -40.10 -1.71
C VAL A 655 21.35 -40.23 -2.99
N ARG A 656 21.58 -41.26 -3.82
CA ARG A 656 20.77 -41.50 -5.02
C ARG A 656 19.33 -41.92 -4.72
N GLN A 657 19.12 -42.69 -3.66
CA GLN A 657 17.78 -43.09 -3.25
C GLN A 657 16.94 -41.87 -2.82
N ALA A 658 17.57 -40.89 -2.19
CA ALA A 658 16.96 -39.65 -1.76
C ALA A 658 16.93 -38.55 -2.84
N ASP A 659 17.38 -38.86 -4.08
CA ASP A 659 17.56 -37.91 -5.20
C ASP A 659 18.50 -36.72 -4.89
N LEU A 660 19.27 -36.79 -3.80
CA LEU A 660 20.23 -35.76 -3.37
C LEU A 660 21.43 -35.62 -4.31
N ASP A 661 21.67 -36.60 -5.17
CA ASP A 661 22.70 -36.50 -6.21
C ASP A 661 22.39 -35.36 -7.20
N ARG A 662 21.10 -35.06 -7.42
CA ARG A 662 20.67 -33.91 -8.23
C ARG A 662 20.84 -32.58 -7.51
N ASP A 663 20.43 -32.51 -6.24
CA ASP A 663 20.51 -31.29 -5.45
C ASP A 663 21.97 -30.86 -5.24
N LEU A 664 22.86 -31.82 -5.02
CA LEU A 664 24.30 -31.59 -4.85
C LEU A 664 25.06 -31.41 -6.19
N GLY A 665 24.40 -31.63 -7.33
CA GLY A 665 25.00 -31.50 -8.66
C GLY A 665 26.07 -32.56 -8.97
N VAL A 666 25.88 -33.80 -8.52
CA VAL A 666 26.87 -34.89 -8.63
C VAL A 666 26.30 -36.10 -9.38
N ASP A 667 26.71 -36.31 -10.64
CA ASP A 667 26.17 -37.40 -11.48
C ASP A 667 26.76 -38.81 -11.19
N GLU A 668 28.00 -38.86 -10.69
CA GLU A 668 28.78 -40.07 -10.47
C GLU A 668 29.42 -40.07 -9.08
N LEU A 669 29.75 -41.28 -8.56
CA LEU A 669 30.44 -41.42 -7.27
C LEU A 669 31.72 -40.55 -7.24
N PRO A 670 31.84 -39.62 -6.27
CA PRO A 670 32.99 -38.72 -6.18
C PRO A 670 34.31 -39.45 -5.95
N LYS A 671 35.38 -38.94 -6.57
CA LYS A 671 36.75 -39.46 -6.39
C LYS A 671 37.35 -39.05 -5.04
N ASP A 672 36.98 -37.88 -4.55
CA ASP A 672 37.29 -37.42 -3.20
C ASP A 672 36.02 -37.49 -2.35
N PHE A 673 35.85 -38.62 -1.66
CA PHE A 673 34.67 -38.82 -0.83
C PHE A 673 34.71 -38.00 0.47
N GLY A 674 35.89 -37.56 0.90
CA GLY A 674 36.04 -36.73 2.09
C GLY A 674 35.49 -35.32 1.88
N GLU A 675 35.84 -34.69 0.75
CA GLU A 675 35.27 -33.40 0.34
C GLU A 675 33.76 -33.51 0.09
N PHE A 676 33.32 -34.60 -0.55
CA PHE A 676 31.90 -34.84 -0.80
C PHE A 676 31.08 -34.98 0.49
N ILE A 677 31.60 -35.65 1.51
CA ILE A 677 30.94 -35.76 2.81
C ILE A 677 30.74 -34.38 3.46
N LEU A 678 31.74 -33.48 3.37
CA LEU A 678 31.61 -32.11 3.88
C LEU A 678 30.54 -31.31 3.11
N HIS A 679 30.43 -31.53 1.80
CA HIS A 679 29.38 -30.92 0.99
C HIS A 679 27.99 -31.43 1.37
N ILE A 680 27.83 -32.74 1.59
CA ILE A 680 26.57 -33.32 2.09
C ILE A 680 26.23 -32.73 3.47
N ASP A 681 27.18 -32.70 4.40
CA ASP A 681 26.95 -32.17 5.76
C ASP A 681 26.46 -30.72 5.72
N GLY A 682 27.09 -29.87 4.91
CA GLY A 682 26.66 -28.48 4.71
C GLY A 682 25.21 -28.39 4.22
N TYR A 683 24.88 -29.16 3.17
CA TYR A 683 23.54 -29.17 2.58
C TYR A 683 22.47 -29.70 3.56
N LEU A 684 22.76 -30.78 4.30
CA LEU A 684 21.85 -31.32 5.29
C LEU A 684 21.64 -30.36 6.46
N CYS A 685 22.68 -29.64 6.89
CA CYS A 685 22.55 -28.60 7.91
C CYS A 685 21.63 -27.46 7.45
N GLU A 686 21.75 -27.00 6.20
CA GLU A 686 20.85 -25.99 5.64
C GLU A 686 19.39 -26.45 5.60
N LEU A 687 19.15 -27.70 5.18
CA LEU A 687 17.81 -28.29 5.16
C LEU A 687 17.20 -28.38 6.55
N LYS A 688 17.95 -28.85 7.56
CA LYS A 688 17.48 -28.94 8.95
C LYS A 688 17.13 -27.57 9.52
N ASP A 689 18.01 -26.59 9.32
CA ASP A 689 17.86 -25.25 9.88
C ASP A 689 16.84 -24.41 9.08
N ALA A 690 16.32 -24.91 7.95
CA ALA A 690 15.28 -24.23 7.18
C ALA A 690 14.01 -24.01 8.01
N GLN A 691 13.44 -22.81 7.91
CA GLN A 691 12.19 -22.47 8.59
C GLN A 691 11.00 -22.93 7.77
N ILE A 692 10.10 -23.67 8.39
CA ILE A 692 8.85 -24.16 7.78
C ILE A 692 7.66 -23.84 8.68
N ARG A 693 6.46 -23.90 8.11
CA ARG A 693 5.20 -23.82 8.87
C ARG A 693 4.88 -25.17 9.53
N ASP A 694 4.46 -25.14 10.80
CA ASP A 694 4.00 -26.30 11.57
C ASP A 694 2.48 -26.26 11.80
N GLY A 695 1.74 -26.13 10.69
CA GLY A 695 0.29 -26.00 10.68
C GLY A 695 -0.21 -24.68 10.09
N LEU A 696 -1.39 -24.26 10.53
CA LEU A 696 -2.09 -23.05 10.10
C LEU A 696 -2.47 -22.21 11.32
N HIS A 697 -2.61 -20.91 11.12
CA HIS A 697 -3.17 -20.01 12.13
C HIS A 697 -4.69 -20.16 12.21
N THR A 698 -5.27 -20.08 13.40
CA THR A 698 -6.72 -19.97 13.60
C THR A 698 -7.02 -18.62 14.24
N LEU A 699 -7.92 -17.84 13.64
CA LEU A 699 -8.20 -16.47 14.07
C LEU A 699 -8.58 -16.40 15.55
N GLY A 700 -7.90 -15.55 16.31
CA GLY A 700 -8.10 -15.34 17.74
C GLY A 700 -7.50 -16.42 18.65
N GLU A 701 -6.80 -17.43 18.11
CA GLU A 701 -6.15 -18.47 18.91
C GLU A 701 -4.67 -18.18 19.15
N VAL A 702 -4.28 -18.16 20.43
CA VAL A 702 -2.88 -18.03 20.83
C VAL A 702 -2.17 -19.37 20.62
N PRO A 703 -0.93 -19.40 20.08
CA PRO A 703 -0.17 -20.64 19.95
C PRO A 703 -0.04 -21.36 21.31
N PRO A 704 -0.26 -22.69 21.37
CA PRO A 704 -0.03 -23.47 22.59
C PRO A 704 1.46 -23.49 22.95
N ASP A 705 1.79 -23.82 24.21
CA ASP A 705 3.14 -23.67 24.78
C ASP A 705 4.29 -24.27 23.93
N GLU A 706 4.08 -25.45 23.33
CA GLU A 706 5.09 -26.11 22.49
C GLU A 706 5.34 -25.34 21.18
N LEU A 707 4.27 -24.93 20.48
CA LEU A 707 4.35 -24.11 19.27
C LEU A 707 4.82 -22.68 19.57
N MET A 708 4.52 -22.16 20.77
CA MET A 708 4.97 -20.86 21.25
C MET A 708 6.51 -20.81 21.34
N ALA A 709 7.14 -21.84 21.91
CA ALA A 709 8.60 -21.90 22.03
C ALA A 709 9.28 -21.93 20.65
N SER A 710 8.76 -22.74 19.71
CA SER A 710 9.25 -22.80 18.33
C SER A 710 9.08 -21.45 17.60
N LEU A 711 7.90 -20.83 17.73
CA LEU A 711 7.64 -19.53 17.15
C LEU A 711 8.56 -18.44 17.73
N LEU A 712 8.77 -18.41 19.05
CA LEU A 712 9.71 -17.47 19.68
C LEU A 712 11.14 -17.68 19.18
N SER A 713 11.56 -18.93 18.97
CA SER A 713 12.88 -19.23 18.39
C SER A 713 13.04 -18.62 17.00
N VAL A 714 12.02 -18.78 16.14
CA VAL A 714 12.01 -18.18 14.81
C VAL A 714 12.01 -16.64 14.88
N LEU A 715 11.18 -16.04 15.72
CA LEU A 715 11.03 -14.58 15.85
C LEU A 715 12.25 -13.87 16.45
N THR A 716 13.15 -14.62 17.08
CA THR A 716 14.37 -14.11 17.73
C THR A 716 15.65 -14.60 17.04
N ARG A 717 15.51 -15.21 15.86
CA ARG A 717 16.63 -15.73 15.07
C ARG A 717 17.47 -14.62 14.43
N LEU A 718 16.87 -13.46 14.20
CA LEU A 718 17.50 -12.27 13.63
C LEU A 718 17.44 -11.09 14.61
N ASP A 719 18.38 -10.16 14.48
CA ASP A 719 18.39 -8.92 15.24
C ASP A 719 17.11 -8.11 14.96
N THR A 720 16.49 -7.54 15.99
CA THR A 720 15.24 -6.76 15.89
C THR A 720 15.33 -5.50 16.75
N GLY A 721 15.21 -4.31 16.17
CA GLY A 721 15.12 -3.05 16.92
C GLY A 721 16.29 -2.79 17.88
N GLY A 722 17.51 -3.22 17.51
CA GLY A 722 18.71 -3.14 18.36
C GLY A 722 18.85 -4.26 19.40
N ILE A 723 17.90 -5.19 19.49
CA ILE A 723 18.01 -6.44 20.24
C ILE A 723 18.68 -7.49 19.35
N PRO A 724 19.76 -8.17 19.78
CA PRO A 724 20.42 -9.17 18.96
C PRO A 724 19.59 -10.46 18.86
N SER A 725 19.95 -11.31 17.89
CA SER A 725 19.50 -12.68 17.81
C SER A 725 19.84 -13.46 19.08
N LEU A 726 18.93 -14.34 19.55
CA LEU A 726 19.20 -15.20 20.71
C LEU A 726 20.33 -16.18 20.43
N ARG A 727 20.36 -16.77 19.23
CA ARG A 727 21.44 -17.71 18.85
C ARG A 727 22.80 -17.02 18.85
N ARG A 728 22.84 -15.81 18.29
CA ARG A 728 24.04 -14.98 18.28
C ARG A 728 24.49 -14.65 19.71
N SER A 729 23.58 -14.18 20.56
CA SER A 729 23.93 -13.80 21.94
C SER A 729 24.43 -14.99 22.74
N LEU A 730 23.83 -16.17 22.58
CA LEU A 730 24.27 -17.41 23.22
C LEU A 730 25.66 -17.83 22.71
N ALA A 731 25.88 -17.80 21.39
CA ALA A 731 27.16 -18.16 20.78
C ALA A 731 28.29 -17.24 21.25
N GLU A 732 28.10 -15.92 21.15
CA GLU A 732 29.10 -14.92 21.56
C GLU A 732 29.37 -14.98 23.07
N ALA A 733 28.36 -15.28 23.91
CA ALA A 733 28.56 -15.48 25.35
C ALA A 733 29.40 -16.74 25.70
N MET A 734 29.56 -17.65 24.74
CA MET A 734 30.41 -18.83 24.81
C MET A 734 31.71 -18.69 23.99
N ASP A 735 32.07 -17.45 23.61
CA ASP A 735 33.25 -17.11 22.79
C ASP A 735 33.26 -17.79 21.40
N LEU A 736 32.08 -18.04 20.82
CA LEU A 736 31.92 -18.57 19.46
C LEU A 736 31.65 -17.46 18.44
N ASP A 737 32.24 -17.57 17.24
CA ASP A 737 31.96 -16.67 16.11
C ASP A 737 30.69 -17.12 15.37
N TYR A 738 29.55 -16.52 15.71
CA TYR A 738 28.26 -16.84 15.08
C TYR A 738 28.25 -16.57 13.57
N SER A 739 29.06 -15.61 13.07
CA SER A 739 29.07 -15.28 11.65
C SER A 739 29.79 -16.37 10.84
N SER A 740 30.87 -16.93 11.38
CA SER A 740 31.53 -18.10 10.79
C SER A 740 30.59 -19.32 10.81
N ILE A 741 29.89 -19.54 11.93
CA ILE A 741 28.97 -20.69 12.08
C ILE A 741 27.85 -20.67 11.04
N LEU A 742 27.31 -19.48 10.75
CA LEU A 742 26.22 -19.34 9.79
C LEU A 742 26.70 -19.45 8.33
N ASN A 743 27.85 -18.85 8.00
CA ASN A 743 28.32 -18.75 6.62
C ASN A 743 29.15 -19.96 6.16
N GLU A 744 29.74 -20.70 7.10
CA GLU A 744 30.65 -21.81 6.82
C GLU A 744 30.30 -23.05 7.67
N PRO A 745 29.06 -23.58 7.59
CA PRO A 745 28.59 -24.65 8.46
C PRO A 745 29.40 -25.95 8.32
N ALA A 746 30.03 -26.18 7.17
CA ALA A 746 30.86 -27.35 6.90
C ALA A 746 32.25 -27.30 7.59
N LEU A 747 32.66 -26.17 8.18
CA LEU A 747 33.95 -26.10 8.88
C LEU A 747 33.94 -26.93 10.18
N PRO A 748 35.12 -27.41 10.65
CA PRO A 748 35.21 -28.10 11.93
C PRO A 748 34.79 -27.22 13.11
N ALA A 749 34.12 -27.81 14.09
CA ALA A 749 33.81 -27.20 15.38
C ALA A 749 35.09 -26.88 16.17
N PRO A 750 35.08 -25.87 17.05
CA PRO A 750 36.24 -25.55 17.87
C PRO A 750 36.51 -26.65 18.91
N ASP A 751 37.79 -26.90 19.17
CA ASP A 751 38.27 -27.83 20.21
C ASP A 751 38.99 -27.04 21.33
N PRO A 752 38.47 -27.03 22.58
CA PRO A 752 37.32 -27.78 23.08
C PRO A 752 35.96 -27.12 22.78
N VAL A 753 34.93 -27.94 22.56
CA VAL A 753 33.53 -27.49 22.44
C VAL A 753 33.01 -26.99 23.81
N PRO A 754 32.26 -25.87 23.87
CA PRO A 754 31.67 -25.39 25.11
C PRO A 754 30.78 -26.44 25.80
N ALA A 755 31.03 -26.70 27.09
CA ALA A 755 30.35 -27.76 27.85
C ALA A 755 28.82 -27.63 27.91
N ARG A 756 28.27 -26.42 27.68
CA ARG A 756 26.83 -26.14 27.65
C ARG A 756 26.14 -26.62 26.38
N LEU A 757 26.88 -26.82 25.29
CA LEU A 757 26.37 -27.38 24.04
C LEU A 757 26.47 -28.91 24.04
N ILE A 758 27.20 -29.50 25.00
CA ILE A 758 27.31 -30.94 25.18
C ILE A 758 26.11 -31.42 26.01
N ASN A 759 24.95 -31.48 25.37
CA ASN A 759 23.76 -32.10 25.93
C ASN A 759 23.91 -33.61 25.81
N GLY A 760 23.52 -34.39 26.82
CA GLY A 760 23.77 -35.85 26.94
C GLY A 760 23.22 -36.78 25.84
N ASN A 761 22.88 -36.24 24.66
CA ASN A 761 22.73 -36.98 23.41
C ASN A 761 24.06 -37.62 22.99
N GLU A 762 23.98 -38.81 22.40
CA GLU A 762 25.14 -39.60 21.98
C GLU A 762 25.78 -39.10 20.67
N THR A 763 25.24 -38.06 20.02
CA THR A 763 25.73 -37.49 18.76
C THR A 763 26.85 -36.45 19.01
N PRO A 764 28.08 -36.69 18.50
CA PRO A 764 29.20 -35.80 18.74
C PRO A 764 29.15 -34.55 17.84
N ILE A 765 29.61 -33.42 18.39
CA ILE A 765 29.69 -32.12 17.69
C ILE A 765 31.02 -32.08 16.91
N ARG A 766 30.95 -32.06 15.59
CA ARG A 766 32.11 -32.13 14.68
C ARG A 766 32.26 -30.89 13.82
N THR A 767 31.15 -30.33 13.35
CA THR A 767 31.12 -29.20 12.43
C THR A 767 30.52 -27.96 13.09
N GLN A 768 30.67 -26.81 12.44
CA GLN A 768 29.98 -25.60 12.85
C GLN A 768 28.46 -25.74 12.67
N GLY A 769 28.00 -26.52 11.69
CA GLY A 769 26.58 -26.90 11.53
C GLY A 769 26.02 -27.62 12.76
N ASP A 770 26.79 -28.55 13.36
CA ASP A 770 26.39 -29.21 14.62
C ASP A 770 26.26 -28.21 15.79
N LEU A 771 27.11 -27.18 15.83
CA LEU A 771 27.00 -26.12 16.83
C LEU A 771 25.72 -25.31 16.64
N LEU A 772 25.35 -25.04 15.39
CA LEU A 772 24.13 -24.31 15.06
C LEU A 772 22.88 -25.07 15.53
N GLU A 773 22.84 -26.39 15.31
CA GLU A 773 21.78 -27.27 15.82
C GLU A 773 21.70 -27.18 17.37
N ARG A 774 22.84 -27.28 18.06
CA ARG A 774 22.88 -27.20 19.54
C ARG A 774 22.52 -25.81 20.08
N LEU A 775 22.83 -24.74 19.36
CA LEU A 775 22.42 -23.38 19.70
C LEU A 775 20.91 -23.20 19.55
N GLU A 776 20.29 -23.81 18.54
CA GLU A 776 18.83 -23.83 18.37
C GLU A 776 18.15 -24.60 19.52
N ASP A 777 18.66 -25.79 19.88
CA ASP A 777 18.17 -26.58 21.03
C ASP A 777 18.24 -25.77 22.35
N LEU A 778 19.36 -25.07 22.55
CA LEU A 778 19.57 -24.24 23.74
C LEU A 778 18.63 -23.02 23.75
N SER A 779 18.35 -22.44 22.58
CA SER A 779 17.40 -21.35 22.42
C SER A 779 15.98 -21.78 22.78
N ARG A 780 15.52 -22.94 22.28
CA ARG A 780 14.21 -23.53 22.65
C ARG A 780 14.13 -23.83 24.14
N SER A 781 15.21 -24.36 24.71
CA SER A 781 15.29 -24.63 26.16
C SER A 781 15.16 -23.35 26.99
N ALA A 782 15.68 -22.21 26.51
CA ALA A 782 15.50 -20.92 27.17
C ALA A 782 14.03 -20.52 27.28
N TYR A 783 13.25 -20.73 26.21
CA TYR A 783 11.81 -20.43 26.20
C TYR A 783 11.00 -21.36 27.08
N SER A 784 11.34 -22.66 27.09
CA SER A 784 10.72 -23.62 28.02
C SER A 784 10.97 -23.22 29.48
N LEU A 785 12.20 -22.82 29.83
CA LEU A 785 12.54 -22.34 31.19
C LEU A 785 11.80 -21.04 31.54
N LEU A 786 11.64 -20.11 30.59
CA LEU A 786 10.86 -18.91 30.80
C LEU A 786 9.37 -19.24 30.99
N SER A 787 8.82 -20.17 30.21
CA SER A 787 7.44 -20.63 30.31
C SER A 787 7.14 -21.22 31.69
N GLU A 788 8.01 -22.07 32.24
CA GLU A 788 7.89 -22.59 33.62
C GLU A 788 7.80 -21.49 34.68
N SER A 789 8.41 -20.33 34.40
CA SER A 789 8.44 -19.16 35.27
C SER A 789 7.35 -18.12 34.96
N GLY A 790 6.50 -18.40 33.96
CA GLY A 790 5.42 -17.53 33.50
C GLY A 790 5.87 -16.30 32.71
N PHE A 791 6.99 -16.39 31.97
CA PHE A 791 7.57 -15.31 31.16
C PHE A 791 7.74 -13.98 31.94
N LYS A 792 8.21 -14.05 33.19
CA LYS A 792 8.43 -12.85 34.01
C LYS A 792 9.87 -12.37 33.92
N SER A 793 10.05 -11.07 33.68
CA SER A 793 11.37 -10.44 33.53
C SER A 793 12.25 -10.55 34.78
N GLU A 794 11.66 -10.65 35.98
CA GLU A 794 12.38 -10.92 37.23
C GLU A 794 13.09 -12.28 37.25
N ASN A 795 12.64 -13.25 36.45
CA ASN A 795 13.21 -14.60 36.37
C ASN A 795 14.26 -14.74 35.26
N VAL A 796 14.39 -13.75 34.36
CA VAL A 796 15.30 -13.82 33.20
C VAL A 796 16.74 -14.06 33.63
N ALA A 797 17.23 -13.35 34.66
CA ALA A 797 18.60 -13.54 35.15
C ALA A 797 18.86 -14.98 35.61
N GLY A 798 17.88 -15.60 36.29
CA GLY A 798 17.97 -17.00 36.71
C GLY A 798 17.95 -17.98 35.53
N THR A 799 17.22 -17.67 34.46
CA THR A 799 17.22 -18.47 33.21
C THR A 799 18.57 -18.38 32.51
N VAL A 800 19.14 -17.17 32.36
CA VAL A 800 20.46 -16.97 31.75
C VAL A 800 21.54 -17.72 32.55
N GLU A 801 21.52 -17.62 33.88
CA GLU A 801 22.47 -18.34 34.75
C GLU A 801 22.32 -19.87 34.60
N LYS A 802 21.11 -20.41 34.42
CA LYS A 802 20.90 -21.84 34.16
C LYS A 802 21.46 -22.29 32.81
N LEU A 803 21.29 -21.48 31.77
CA LEU A 803 21.72 -21.78 30.40
C LEU A 803 23.24 -21.70 30.27
N LEU A 804 23.85 -20.60 30.71
CA LEU A 804 25.26 -20.31 30.47
C LEU A 804 26.15 -20.66 31.67
N GLY A 805 25.62 -20.62 32.90
CA GLY A 805 26.39 -20.70 34.15
C GLY A 805 26.96 -19.38 34.63
N SER A 806 26.68 -18.31 33.90
CA SER A 806 27.06 -16.93 34.19
C SER A 806 25.95 -16.00 33.70
N ASN A 807 25.99 -14.75 34.15
CA ASN A 807 25.14 -13.71 33.55
C ASN A 807 25.82 -13.20 32.26
N ASP A 808 25.03 -13.02 31.22
CA ASP A 808 25.41 -12.36 29.98
C ASP A 808 24.43 -11.22 29.65
N ALA A 809 24.95 -10.05 29.30
CA ALA A 809 24.15 -8.85 29.12
C ALA A 809 23.28 -8.91 27.85
N GLN A 810 23.82 -9.45 26.75
CA GLN A 810 23.10 -9.53 25.48
C GLN A 810 21.97 -10.55 25.58
N THR A 811 22.25 -11.76 26.05
CA THR A 811 21.26 -12.82 26.27
C THR A 811 20.18 -12.37 27.26
N THR A 812 20.56 -11.65 28.32
CA THR A 812 19.59 -11.04 29.25
C THR A 812 18.69 -10.03 28.53
N ALA A 813 19.24 -9.19 27.65
CA ALA A 813 18.45 -8.22 26.90
C ALA A 813 17.44 -8.90 25.96
N VAL A 814 17.85 -9.96 25.24
CA VAL A 814 16.95 -10.72 24.35
C VAL A 814 15.82 -11.37 25.14
N LEU A 815 16.14 -12.10 26.21
CA LEU A 815 15.12 -12.79 27.01
C LEU A 815 14.21 -11.82 27.79
N THR A 816 14.71 -10.63 28.15
CA THR A 816 13.89 -9.56 28.72
C THR A 816 12.93 -8.98 27.67
N TYR A 817 13.40 -8.72 26.46
CA TYR A 817 12.55 -8.31 25.34
C TYR A 817 11.44 -9.34 25.06
N VAL A 818 11.77 -10.63 25.12
CA VAL A 818 10.79 -11.70 24.97
C VAL A 818 9.74 -11.66 26.08
N ALA A 819 10.15 -11.52 27.34
CA ALA A 819 9.26 -11.49 28.49
C ALA A 819 8.37 -10.23 28.56
N ASP A 820 8.93 -9.05 28.30
CA ASP A 820 8.24 -7.76 28.46
C ASP A 820 7.44 -7.33 27.21
N THR A 821 7.85 -7.77 26.02
CA THR A 821 7.30 -7.27 24.75
C THR A 821 6.72 -8.38 23.89
N LEU A 822 7.54 -9.36 23.49
CA LEU A 822 7.16 -10.29 22.42
C LEU A 822 6.09 -11.29 22.88
N HIS A 823 6.29 -11.96 24.01
CA HIS A 823 5.31 -12.90 24.54
C HIS A 823 3.98 -12.20 24.89
N PRO A 824 3.95 -11.04 25.58
CA PRO A 824 2.72 -10.27 25.77
C PRO A 824 2.03 -9.86 24.46
N ALA A 825 2.77 -9.54 23.41
CA ALA A 825 2.21 -9.23 22.10
C ALA A 825 1.59 -10.47 21.42
N LEU A 826 2.20 -11.65 21.57
CA LEU A 826 1.64 -12.92 21.07
C LEU A 826 0.38 -13.37 21.84
N LEU A 827 0.27 -13.03 23.14
CA LEU A 827 -0.97 -13.27 23.90
C LEU A 827 -2.14 -12.39 23.40
N LYS A 828 -1.84 -11.24 22.79
CA LYS A 828 -2.82 -10.34 22.17
C LYS A 828 -3.30 -10.81 20.80
N THR A 829 -2.93 -11.99 20.32
CA THR A 829 -3.56 -12.61 19.13
C THR A 829 -5.09 -12.73 19.28
N THR A 830 -5.60 -12.75 20.51
CA THR A 830 -7.04 -12.64 20.80
C THR A 830 -7.68 -11.33 20.32
N ASP A 831 -6.89 -10.25 20.18
CA ASP A 831 -7.33 -8.95 19.65
C ASP A 831 -7.83 -9.06 18.20
N GLU A 832 -7.48 -10.12 17.46
CA GLU A 832 -7.97 -10.39 16.11
C GLU A 832 -9.51 -10.49 16.05
N ILE A 833 -10.11 -11.24 16.98
CA ILE A 833 -11.57 -11.33 17.07
C ILE A 833 -12.16 -10.09 17.76
N ASP A 834 -11.50 -9.60 18.81
CA ASP A 834 -12.02 -8.46 19.57
C ASP A 834 -12.08 -7.20 18.71
N ASN A 835 -11.08 -6.94 17.87
CA ASN A 835 -11.06 -5.79 16.98
C ASN A 835 -11.95 -5.98 15.74
N LEU A 836 -12.19 -7.22 15.28
CA LEU A 836 -13.25 -7.47 14.30
C LEU A 836 -14.62 -7.11 14.88
N LEU A 837 -14.93 -7.56 16.10
CA LEU A 837 -16.17 -7.22 16.79
C LEU A 837 -16.28 -5.72 17.09
N ARG A 838 -15.17 -5.08 17.47
CA ARG A 838 -15.05 -3.62 17.62
C ARG A 838 -15.47 -2.94 16.32
N GLY A 839 -14.86 -3.30 15.20
CA GLY A 839 -15.23 -2.80 13.88
C GLY A 839 -16.72 -2.97 13.56
N LEU A 840 -17.27 -4.17 13.75
CA LEU A 840 -18.70 -4.47 13.54
C LEU A 840 -19.64 -3.70 14.49
N ASN A 841 -19.11 -3.12 15.57
CA ASN A 841 -19.79 -2.19 16.47
C ASN A 841 -19.66 -0.71 16.05
N GLY A 842 -19.17 -0.42 14.84
CA GLY A 842 -18.94 0.94 14.36
C GLY A 842 -17.91 1.67 15.21
N GLN A 843 -16.87 0.96 15.67
CA GLN A 843 -15.77 1.50 16.46
C GLN A 843 -14.49 1.60 15.61
N PHE A 844 -13.54 2.40 16.08
CA PHE A 844 -12.23 2.52 15.44
C PHE A 844 -11.46 1.20 15.59
N VAL A 845 -10.93 0.66 14.49
CA VAL A 845 -9.99 -0.48 14.51
C VAL A 845 -8.58 0.10 14.53
N PRO A 846 -7.76 -0.16 15.57
CA PRO A 846 -6.43 0.42 15.70
C PRO A 846 -5.55 0.11 14.49
N ALA A 847 -4.75 1.07 14.05
CA ALA A 847 -3.77 0.87 12.98
C ALA A 847 -2.48 0.25 13.50
N GLY A 848 -1.68 -0.34 12.61
CA GLY A 848 -0.38 -0.92 12.96
C GLY A 848 0.54 -1.13 11.77
N PRO A 849 1.84 -1.30 11.98
CA PRO A 849 2.75 -1.69 10.91
C PRO A 849 2.46 -3.11 10.41
N SER A 850 2.92 -3.39 9.20
CA SER A 850 2.86 -4.71 8.55
C SER A 850 4.24 -5.10 8.04
N GLY A 851 4.47 -6.40 7.84
CA GLY A 851 5.79 -6.94 7.52
C GLY A 851 5.91 -8.41 7.90
N ALA A 852 7.06 -9.03 7.59
CA ALA A 852 7.32 -10.43 7.95
C ALA A 852 7.97 -10.50 9.34
N PRO A 853 7.26 -10.97 10.40
CA PRO A 853 7.83 -11.02 11.75
C PRO A 853 9.11 -11.87 11.83
N THR A 854 9.19 -12.92 11.01
CA THR A 854 10.34 -13.84 10.88
C THR A 854 11.59 -13.17 10.29
N ARG A 855 11.45 -12.00 9.68
CA ARG A 855 12.52 -11.24 9.00
C ARG A 855 13.09 -10.13 9.89
N GLY A 856 13.20 -10.37 11.19
CA GLY A 856 13.71 -9.37 12.15
C GLY A 856 12.75 -8.20 12.37
N MET A 857 11.45 -8.41 12.13
CA MET A 857 10.39 -7.42 12.33
C MET A 857 9.41 -7.85 13.44
N SER A 858 9.84 -8.63 14.43
CA SER A 858 8.95 -9.10 15.51
C SER A 858 8.34 -7.96 16.34
N ASN A 859 8.96 -6.78 16.30
CA ASN A 859 8.49 -5.53 16.91
C ASN A 859 7.21 -4.96 16.26
N ILE A 860 6.77 -5.48 15.11
CA ILE A 860 5.50 -5.05 14.52
C ILE A 860 4.31 -5.59 15.32
N LEU A 861 4.44 -6.68 16.07
CA LEU A 861 3.35 -7.29 16.84
C LEU A 861 2.82 -6.34 17.95
N PRO A 862 1.54 -6.44 18.38
CA PRO A 862 0.57 -7.54 18.16
C PRO A 862 -0.20 -7.45 16.83
N THR A 863 -0.99 -8.49 16.54
CA THR A 863 -1.98 -8.52 15.44
C THR A 863 -3.35 -8.00 15.90
N GLY A 864 -4.38 -8.14 15.06
CA GLY A 864 -5.72 -7.60 15.26
C GLY A 864 -5.87 -6.14 14.85
N ARG A 865 -5.01 -5.61 13.96
CA ARG A 865 -4.94 -4.19 13.60
C ARG A 865 -5.23 -3.94 12.12
N ASN A 866 -5.70 -2.74 11.82
CA ASN A 866 -5.88 -2.24 10.46
C ASN A 866 -4.55 -1.74 9.92
N PHE A 867 -3.68 -2.68 9.51
CA PHE A 867 -2.31 -2.31 9.17
C PHE A 867 -2.23 -1.25 8.07
N TYR A 868 -1.15 -0.48 8.09
CA TYR A 868 -0.78 0.44 7.02
C TYR A 868 0.38 -0.12 6.19
N SER A 869 0.61 0.50 5.04
CA SER A 869 1.70 0.16 4.14
C SER A 869 3.00 0.92 4.51
N VAL A 870 3.58 1.64 3.55
CA VAL A 870 4.88 2.34 3.69
C VAL A 870 4.82 3.67 2.96
N ASP A 871 5.68 4.65 3.30
CA ASP A 871 5.85 5.84 2.45
C ASP A 871 6.58 5.41 1.16
N PRO A 872 5.95 5.46 -0.02
CA PRO A 872 6.59 5.01 -1.25
C PRO A 872 7.80 5.87 -1.63
N LYS A 873 7.95 7.08 -1.09
CA LYS A 873 9.06 8.00 -1.38
C LYS A 873 10.37 7.68 -0.64
N THR A 874 10.33 6.75 0.31
CA THR A 874 11.50 6.33 1.11
C THR A 874 12.08 5.00 0.65
N ILE A 875 11.67 4.51 -0.53
CA ILE A 875 12.07 3.22 -1.11
C ILE A 875 12.90 3.44 -2.37
N PRO A 876 14.05 2.76 -2.57
CA PRO A 876 14.72 1.90 -1.59
C PRO A 876 15.29 2.69 -0.41
N SER A 877 15.30 2.07 0.77
CA SER A 877 16.00 2.59 1.95
C SER A 877 17.52 2.40 1.86
N PRO A 878 18.33 3.11 2.67
CA PRO A 878 19.78 2.87 2.72
C PRO A 878 20.15 1.43 3.11
N THR A 879 19.40 0.79 4.02
CA THR A 879 19.63 -0.61 4.39
C THR A 879 19.25 -1.56 3.26
N ALA A 880 18.16 -1.27 2.55
CA ALA A 880 17.76 -2.03 1.36
C ALA A 880 18.79 -1.89 0.22
N TRP A 881 19.48 -0.76 0.13
CA TRP A 881 20.60 -0.57 -0.79
C TRP A 881 21.73 -1.56 -0.52
N ASP A 882 22.20 -1.67 0.74
CA ASP A 882 23.27 -2.60 1.10
C ASP A 882 22.88 -4.06 0.81
N MET A 883 21.64 -4.45 1.13
CA MET A 883 21.10 -5.77 0.80
C MET A 883 21.00 -6.02 -0.70
N GLY A 884 20.52 -5.05 -1.47
CA GLY A 884 20.40 -5.14 -2.93
C GLY A 884 21.75 -5.24 -3.62
N VAL A 885 22.79 -4.58 -3.10
CA VAL A 885 24.18 -4.77 -3.56
C VAL A 885 24.64 -6.21 -3.31
N GLY A 886 24.45 -6.73 -2.10
CA GLY A 886 24.80 -8.12 -1.77
C GLY A 886 24.07 -9.15 -2.66
N LEU A 887 22.78 -8.95 -2.95
CA LEU A 887 22.01 -9.79 -3.86
C LEU A 887 22.52 -9.73 -5.30
N ALA A 888 22.94 -8.55 -5.77
CA ALA A 888 23.51 -8.40 -7.10
C ALA A 888 24.88 -9.10 -7.19
N ASP A 889 25.74 -8.90 -6.20
CA ASP A 889 27.08 -9.48 -6.17
C ASP A 889 27.02 -11.02 -6.08
N ALA A 890 26.15 -11.58 -5.24
CA ALA A 890 25.96 -13.02 -5.14
C ALA A 890 25.46 -13.64 -6.47
N LEU A 891 24.49 -13.00 -7.12
CA LEU A 891 23.99 -13.45 -8.42
C LEU A 891 25.10 -13.44 -9.48
N LEU A 892 25.88 -12.36 -9.54
CA LEU A 892 26.96 -12.23 -10.50
C LEU A 892 28.12 -13.18 -10.21
N GLN A 893 28.41 -13.46 -8.95
CA GLN A 893 29.44 -14.41 -8.56
C GLN A 893 29.09 -15.83 -9.03
N VAL A 894 27.87 -16.30 -8.75
CA VAL A 894 27.43 -17.63 -9.20
C VAL A 894 27.52 -17.74 -10.73
N TYR A 895 27.00 -16.75 -11.45
CA TYR A 895 27.06 -16.77 -12.92
C TYR A 895 28.50 -16.74 -13.46
N LEU A 896 29.40 -15.98 -12.80
CA LEU A 896 30.81 -15.92 -13.19
C LEU A 896 31.53 -17.24 -12.96
N GLU A 897 31.21 -17.94 -11.87
CA GLU A 897 31.76 -19.27 -11.54
C GLU A 897 31.27 -20.35 -12.53
N GLU A 898 30.01 -20.30 -12.93
CA GLU A 898 29.40 -21.27 -13.84
C GLU A 898 29.75 -21.03 -15.32
N GLU A 899 29.70 -19.78 -15.78
CA GLU A 899 29.77 -19.43 -17.21
C GLU A 899 31.08 -18.71 -17.61
N GLY A 900 31.90 -18.28 -16.64
CA GLY A 900 33.22 -17.66 -16.89
C GLY A 900 33.18 -16.23 -17.43
N GLY A 901 32.02 -15.55 -17.39
CA GLY A 901 31.84 -14.15 -17.79
C GLY A 901 30.67 -13.50 -17.07
N TYR A 902 30.46 -12.19 -17.26
CA TYR A 902 29.28 -11.50 -16.71
C TYR A 902 28.04 -11.72 -17.60
N PRO A 903 26.83 -11.83 -17.01
CA PRO A 903 25.61 -11.94 -17.80
C PRO A 903 25.35 -10.64 -18.55
N GLU A 904 24.99 -10.70 -19.84
CA GLU A 904 24.66 -9.48 -20.58
C GLU A 904 23.31 -8.90 -20.15
N MET A 905 22.37 -9.77 -19.74
CA MET A 905 21.04 -9.36 -19.29
C MET A 905 20.47 -10.24 -18.18
N VAL A 906 19.93 -9.59 -17.15
CA VAL A 906 19.17 -10.21 -16.06
C VAL A 906 17.69 -9.84 -16.18
N GLY A 907 16.83 -10.84 -16.05
CA GLY A 907 15.38 -10.68 -15.93
C GLY A 907 14.94 -10.76 -14.47
N LEU A 908 14.30 -9.72 -13.93
CA LEU A 908 13.87 -9.69 -12.53
C LEU A 908 12.35 -9.52 -12.40
N VAL A 909 11.70 -10.34 -11.57
CA VAL A 909 10.27 -10.18 -11.24
C VAL A 909 10.12 -9.40 -9.93
N ILE A 910 9.44 -8.26 -9.98
CA ILE A 910 9.30 -7.34 -8.83
C ILE A 910 7.84 -7.26 -8.39
N TRP A 911 7.61 -7.51 -7.10
CA TRP A 911 6.30 -7.46 -6.47
C TRP A 911 6.19 -6.29 -5.49
N GLY A 912 5.03 -5.64 -5.45
CA GLY A 912 4.79 -4.54 -4.52
C GLY A 912 4.83 -4.99 -3.06
N THR A 913 4.38 -6.22 -2.76
CA THR A 913 4.46 -6.74 -1.38
C THR A 913 5.90 -6.95 -0.91
N SER A 914 6.80 -7.39 -1.79
CA SER A 914 8.22 -7.52 -1.47
C SER A 914 8.85 -6.15 -1.23
N ALA A 915 8.58 -5.17 -2.10
CA ALA A 915 9.05 -3.79 -1.90
C ALA A 915 8.60 -3.18 -0.56
N MET A 916 7.38 -3.50 -0.09
CA MET A 916 6.88 -3.07 1.22
C MET A 916 7.58 -3.77 2.39
N ARG A 917 7.77 -5.10 2.31
CA ARG A 917 8.44 -5.86 3.38
C ARG A 917 9.91 -5.53 3.51
N THR A 918 10.59 -5.31 2.39
CA THR A 918 12.04 -5.13 2.36
C THR A 918 12.48 -3.68 2.32
N HIS A 919 11.55 -2.74 2.16
CA HIS A 919 11.86 -1.35 1.85
C HIS A 919 12.71 -1.19 0.59
N GLY A 920 12.60 -2.13 -0.37
CA GLY A 920 13.09 -1.97 -1.75
C GLY A 920 14.32 -2.78 -2.15
N ASP A 921 14.61 -3.93 -1.55
CA ASP A 921 15.76 -4.78 -1.91
C ASP A 921 15.82 -5.09 -3.43
N ASP A 922 14.69 -5.49 -4.03
CA ASP A 922 14.61 -5.78 -5.48
C ASP A 922 14.99 -4.56 -6.33
N ILE A 923 14.58 -3.35 -5.92
CA ILE A 923 14.87 -2.11 -6.63
C ILE A 923 16.33 -1.73 -6.48
N ALA A 924 16.88 -1.89 -5.27
CA ALA A 924 18.30 -1.70 -5.02
C ALA A 924 19.17 -2.69 -5.82
N GLN A 925 18.75 -3.94 -5.97
CA GLN A 925 19.43 -4.94 -6.80
C GLN A 925 19.47 -4.50 -8.27
N VAL A 926 18.35 -4.00 -8.82
CA VAL A 926 18.30 -3.43 -10.19
C VAL A 926 19.31 -2.28 -10.33
N PHE A 927 19.31 -1.34 -9.38
CA PHE A 927 20.22 -0.20 -9.40
C PHE A 927 21.69 -0.61 -9.29
N SER A 928 22.02 -1.58 -8.43
CA SER A 928 23.37 -2.13 -8.32
C SER A 928 23.81 -2.75 -9.64
N LEU A 929 22.99 -3.61 -10.27
CA LEU A 929 23.30 -4.24 -11.56
C LEU A 929 23.59 -3.20 -12.67
N LEU A 930 22.78 -2.13 -12.74
CA LEU A 930 22.95 -1.00 -13.66
C LEU A 930 24.17 -0.10 -13.31
N GLY A 931 24.67 -0.17 -12.07
CA GLY A 931 25.76 0.68 -11.57
C GLY A 931 25.31 2.11 -11.26
N VAL A 932 24.13 2.26 -10.67
CA VAL A 932 23.53 3.54 -10.26
C VAL A 932 23.19 3.48 -8.78
N LYS A 933 23.38 4.56 -8.04
CA LYS A 933 23.09 4.66 -6.60
C LYS A 933 21.99 5.69 -6.32
N PRO A 934 21.00 5.39 -5.48
CA PRO A 934 20.05 6.39 -5.00
C PRO A 934 20.71 7.46 -4.11
N VAL A 935 20.18 8.68 -4.17
CA VAL A 935 20.58 9.80 -3.30
C VAL A 935 19.44 10.12 -2.34
N TRP A 936 19.73 10.07 -1.05
CA TRP A 936 18.75 10.34 0.02
C TRP A 936 18.95 11.72 0.65
N GLN A 937 17.84 12.36 0.98
CA GLN A 937 17.84 13.51 1.88
C GLN A 937 18.10 13.06 3.33
N PRO A 938 19.04 13.67 4.08
CA PRO A 938 19.42 13.22 5.42
C PRO A 938 18.26 13.17 6.43
N GLU A 939 17.36 14.17 6.41
CA GLU A 939 16.32 14.31 7.43
C GLU A 939 15.09 13.44 7.15
N SER A 940 14.65 13.39 5.89
CA SER A 940 13.40 12.71 5.50
C SER A 940 13.61 11.28 5.00
N ARG A 941 14.87 10.91 4.72
CA ARG A 941 15.27 9.69 3.98
C ARG A 941 14.56 9.52 2.63
N ARG A 942 13.95 10.58 2.09
CA ARG A 942 13.34 10.55 0.76
C ARG A 942 14.40 10.58 -0.31
N ILE A 943 14.13 9.90 -1.40
CA ILE A 943 15.02 9.91 -2.56
C ILE A 943 14.88 11.24 -3.29
N THR A 944 16.01 11.90 -3.52
CA THR A 944 16.08 13.18 -4.24
C THR A 944 16.65 13.04 -5.65
N GLY A 945 17.27 11.91 -5.97
CA GLY A 945 17.85 11.65 -7.28
C GLY A 945 18.66 10.36 -7.34
N LEU A 946 19.39 10.18 -8.44
CA LEU A 946 20.25 9.04 -8.72
C LEU A 946 21.65 9.53 -9.12
N GLU A 947 22.68 8.77 -8.76
CA GLU A 947 24.09 9.03 -9.09
C GLU A 947 24.71 7.83 -9.81
N VAL A 948 25.47 8.07 -10.88
CA VAL A 948 26.17 7.00 -11.61
C VAL A 948 27.43 6.60 -10.86
N ILE A 949 27.60 5.30 -10.60
CA ILE A 949 28.84 4.75 -10.07
C ILE A 949 29.85 4.65 -11.23
N PRO A 950 31.05 5.28 -11.15
CA PRO A 950 32.06 5.18 -12.20
C PRO A 950 32.53 3.74 -12.41
N LEU A 951 32.81 3.31 -13.65
CA LEU A 951 33.28 1.95 -13.96
C LEU A 951 34.53 1.52 -13.16
N SER A 952 35.41 2.47 -12.85
CA SER A 952 36.61 2.21 -12.01
C SER A 952 36.28 1.84 -10.56
N GLU A 953 35.13 2.31 -10.06
CA GLU A 953 34.60 1.96 -8.73
C GLU A 953 33.72 0.71 -8.82
N LEU A 954 32.90 0.59 -9.88
CA LEU A 954 32.01 -0.55 -10.11
C LEU A 954 32.78 -1.86 -10.31
N GLY A 955 33.97 -1.82 -10.93
CA GLY A 955 34.86 -2.98 -11.08
C GLY A 955 34.40 -4.04 -12.09
N ARG A 956 33.28 -3.79 -12.78
CA ARG A 956 32.65 -4.70 -13.77
C ARG A 956 31.86 -3.90 -14.81
N PRO A 957 31.43 -4.52 -15.93
CA PRO A 957 30.47 -3.91 -16.83
C PRO A 957 29.12 -3.61 -16.16
N ARG A 958 28.39 -2.65 -16.73
CA ARG A 958 26.98 -2.42 -16.38
C ARG A 958 26.13 -3.50 -17.03
N ILE A 959 25.30 -4.16 -16.23
CA ILE A 959 24.47 -5.29 -16.66
C ILE A 959 23.12 -4.74 -17.11
N ASP A 960 22.59 -5.20 -18.25
CA ASP A 960 21.24 -4.81 -18.67
C ASP A 960 20.20 -5.55 -17.82
N VAL A 961 19.11 -4.86 -17.47
CA VAL A 961 18.09 -5.42 -16.57
C VAL A 961 16.72 -5.20 -17.17
N THR A 962 15.98 -6.28 -17.39
CA THR A 962 14.56 -6.24 -17.75
C THR A 962 13.73 -6.62 -16.53
N VAL A 963 12.84 -5.74 -16.09
CA VAL A 963 11.98 -5.97 -14.93
C VAL A 963 10.55 -6.29 -15.35
N ARG A 964 9.98 -7.33 -14.76
CA ARG A 964 8.54 -7.62 -14.80
C ARG A 964 7.91 -7.18 -13.49
N ILE A 965 7.19 -6.06 -13.52
CA ILE A 965 6.43 -5.56 -12.37
C ILE A 965 5.03 -6.20 -12.31
N SER A 966 4.55 -6.46 -11.09
CA SER A 966 3.14 -6.85 -10.86
C SER A 966 2.18 -5.66 -11.06
N GLY A 967 0.90 -5.93 -11.35
CA GLY A 967 -0.13 -4.87 -11.44
C GLY A 967 -0.28 -4.06 -10.14
N PHE A 968 -0.13 -4.69 -8.97
CA PHE A 968 -0.13 -3.96 -7.69
C PHE A 968 1.11 -3.05 -7.54
N PHE A 969 2.29 -3.50 -7.98
CA PHE A 969 3.49 -2.65 -7.95
C PHE A 969 3.27 -1.36 -8.76
N ARG A 970 2.65 -1.46 -9.95
CA ARG A 970 2.26 -0.30 -10.75
C ARG A 970 1.37 0.67 -9.99
N ASP A 971 0.36 0.15 -9.30
CA ASP A 971 -0.63 0.99 -8.61
C ASP A 971 -0.06 1.66 -7.35
N ALA A 972 0.79 0.95 -6.60
CA ALA A 972 1.33 1.42 -5.33
C ALA A 972 2.62 2.24 -5.46
N PHE A 973 3.43 1.99 -6.50
CA PHE A 973 4.77 2.54 -6.64
C PHE A 973 5.07 3.19 -8.01
N PRO A 974 4.21 4.10 -8.51
CA PRO A 974 4.48 4.79 -9.77
C PRO A 974 5.79 5.60 -9.72
N ASN A 975 6.19 6.09 -8.55
CA ASN A 975 7.47 6.76 -8.36
C ASN A 975 8.69 5.83 -8.52
N LEU A 976 8.56 4.54 -8.20
CA LEU A 976 9.66 3.58 -8.39
C LEU A 976 9.80 3.19 -9.86
N ILE A 977 8.70 3.14 -10.61
CA ILE A 977 8.74 2.99 -12.08
C ILE A 977 9.53 4.15 -12.69
N ASP A 978 9.20 5.38 -12.30
CA ASP A 978 9.91 6.59 -12.76
C ASP A 978 11.40 6.55 -12.41
N LEU A 979 11.77 6.13 -11.18
CA LEU A 979 13.17 5.99 -10.79
C LEU A 979 13.92 4.90 -11.58
N ILE A 980 13.31 3.75 -11.85
CA ILE A 980 13.94 2.69 -12.66
C ILE A 980 14.15 3.16 -14.10
N ASP A 981 13.15 3.82 -14.68
CA ASP A 981 13.24 4.38 -16.03
C ASP A 981 14.34 5.47 -16.11
N GLN A 982 14.42 6.36 -15.11
CA GLN A 982 15.50 7.35 -15.00
C GLN A 982 16.88 6.69 -14.93
N ALA A 983 17.03 5.60 -14.17
CA ALA A 983 18.30 4.86 -14.10
C ALA A 983 18.70 4.28 -15.46
N VAL A 984 17.76 3.67 -16.18
CA VAL A 984 17.99 3.11 -17.52
C VAL A 984 18.37 4.21 -18.53
N GLN A 985 17.65 5.33 -18.53
CA GLN A 985 17.95 6.47 -19.40
C GLN A 985 19.33 7.07 -19.10
N LEU A 986 19.67 7.22 -17.82
CA LEU A 986 20.95 7.75 -17.37
C LEU A 986 22.09 6.86 -17.88
N VAL A 987 22.02 5.55 -17.63
CA VAL A 987 23.05 4.60 -18.05
C VAL A 987 23.16 4.46 -19.57
N ALA A 988 22.03 4.48 -20.29
CA ALA A 988 22.02 4.41 -21.75
C ALA A 988 22.58 5.68 -22.44
N SER A 989 22.70 6.79 -21.71
CA SER A 989 23.22 8.07 -22.22
C SER A 989 24.71 8.29 -21.98
N LEU A 990 25.37 7.38 -21.26
CA LEU A 990 26.79 7.48 -20.93
C LEU A 990 27.68 7.26 -22.17
N ASP A 991 28.81 7.98 -22.21
CA ASP A 991 29.86 7.80 -23.22
C ASP A 991 30.80 6.65 -22.81
N GLU A 992 30.26 5.42 -22.85
CA GLU A 992 30.93 4.17 -22.51
C GLU A 992 30.94 3.21 -23.71
N SER A 993 31.84 2.23 -23.73
CA SER A 993 31.84 1.22 -24.80
C SER A 993 30.71 0.18 -24.62
N PRO A 994 30.16 -0.41 -25.70
CA PRO A 994 29.15 -1.48 -25.60
C PRO A 994 29.60 -2.70 -24.79
N GLU A 995 30.90 -2.98 -24.73
CA GLU A 995 31.47 -4.08 -23.95
C GLU A 995 31.52 -3.78 -22.44
N GLU A 996 31.51 -2.51 -22.05
CA GLU A 996 31.49 -2.05 -20.66
C GLU A 996 30.07 -1.70 -20.18
N ASN A 997 29.13 -1.49 -21.12
CA ASN A 997 27.75 -1.09 -20.84
C ASN A 997 26.76 -1.87 -21.71
N MET A 998 26.21 -2.95 -21.12
CA MET A 998 25.30 -3.87 -21.83
C MET A 998 23.95 -3.22 -22.14
N VAL A 999 23.51 -2.22 -21.36
CA VAL A 999 22.30 -1.44 -21.66
C VAL A 999 22.49 -0.69 -22.97
N LEU A 1000 23.61 0.04 -23.11
CA LEU A 1000 23.93 0.79 -24.32
C LEU A 1000 24.08 -0.15 -25.53
N LYS A 1001 24.77 -1.28 -25.35
CA LYS A 1001 24.92 -2.32 -26.38
C LYS A 1001 23.55 -2.72 -26.97
N HIS A 1002 22.62 -3.14 -26.11
CA HIS A 1002 21.32 -3.61 -26.56
C HIS A 1002 20.44 -2.49 -27.14
N VAL A 1003 20.56 -1.26 -26.63
CA VAL A 1003 19.86 -0.09 -27.21
C VAL A 1003 20.32 0.19 -28.64
N LEU A 1004 21.63 0.07 -28.92
CA LEU A 1004 22.19 0.25 -30.26
C LEU A 1004 21.76 -0.87 -31.22
N GLU A 1005 21.73 -2.12 -30.74
CA GLU A 1005 21.23 -3.27 -31.49
C GLU A 1005 19.75 -3.09 -31.87
N ASP A 1006 18.92 -2.63 -30.94
CA ASP A 1006 17.50 -2.35 -31.18
C ASP A 1006 17.30 -1.30 -32.26
N ARG A 1007 18.00 -0.16 -32.15
CA ARG A 1007 17.92 0.92 -33.13
C ARG A 1007 18.36 0.45 -34.51
N THR A 1008 19.39 -0.38 -34.58
CA THR A 1008 19.88 -0.97 -35.84
C THR A 1008 18.84 -1.91 -36.46
N ASN A 1009 18.23 -2.76 -35.65
CA ASN A 1009 17.19 -3.70 -36.09
C ASN A 1009 15.92 -2.99 -36.57
N ASP A 1010 15.49 -1.94 -35.86
CA ASP A 1010 14.28 -1.18 -36.21
C ASP A 1010 14.52 -0.33 -37.48
N GLN A 1011 15.73 0.21 -37.67
CA GLN A 1011 16.12 0.87 -38.93
C GLN A 1011 16.11 -0.11 -40.10
N ALA A 1012 16.66 -1.33 -39.94
CA ALA A 1012 16.68 -2.35 -40.98
C ALA A 1012 15.27 -2.84 -41.37
N LYS A 1013 14.33 -2.91 -40.41
CA LYS A 1013 12.91 -3.20 -40.67
C LYS A 1013 12.24 -2.08 -41.47
N THR A 1014 12.53 -0.83 -41.12
CA THR A 1014 12.01 0.34 -41.84
C THR A 1014 12.53 0.39 -43.29
N ASP A 1015 13.80 0.06 -43.50
CA ASP A 1015 14.42 0.05 -44.83
C ASP A 1015 13.95 -1.12 -45.72
N SER A 1016 13.47 -2.22 -45.12
CA SER A 1016 12.96 -3.41 -45.84
C SER A 1016 11.45 -3.39 -46.09
N ALA A 1017 10.69 -2.66 -45.27
CA ALA A 1017 9.27 -2.39 -45.48
C ALA A 1017 9.09 -1.16 -46.39
N GLY A 1018 9.29 -1.32 -47.70
CA GLY A 1018 9.07 -0.25 -48.70
C GLY A 1018 7.70 0.45 -48.54
N PRO A 1019 7.49 1.64 -49.16
CA PRO A 1019 6.37 2.53 -48.84
C PRO A 1019 5.04 1.82 -49.07
N SER A 1020 4.40 1.35 -48.00
CA SER A 1020 3.11 0.67 -48.03
C SER A 1020 1.99 1.67 -47.79
N SER A 1021 0.86 1.45 -48.46
CA SER A 1021 -0.29 2.35 -48.54
C SER A 1021 -1.44 1.99 -47.58
N ASP A 1022 -1.18 1.23 -46.52
CA ASP A 1022 -2.18 0.91 -45.49
C ASP A 1022 -1.73 1.48 -44.13
N SER A 1023 -1.78 2.80 -44.01
CA SER A 1023 -1.58 3.54 -42.76
C SER A 1023 -2.92 3.83 -42.08
N SER A 1024 -3.66 2.79 -41.69
CA SER A 1024 -4.94 2.96 -40.96
C SER A 1024 -5.05 2.19 -39.64
N ALA A 1025 -3.94 1.61 -39.15
CA ALA A 1025 -3.85 1.13 -37.77
C ALA A 1025 -2.51 1.55 -37.16
N GLU A 1026 -2.61 2.39 -36.11
CA GLU A 1026 -1.61 2.61 -35.06
C GLU A 1026 -0.25 3.18 -35.47
N ASN A 1027 -0.23 4.47 -35.82
CA ASN A 1027 0.94 5.36 -35.65
C ASN A 1027 0.55 6.48 -34.68
N ASP A 1028 0.14 6.09 -33.47
CA ASP A 1028 -0.14 6.98 -32.32
C ASP A 1028 1.05 6.98 -31.35
N SER A 1029 2.27 6.74 -31.85
CA SER A 1029 3.48 6.93 -31.05
C SER A 1029 3.75 8.42 -30.87
N ASP A 1030 3.64 8.90 -29.63
CA ASP A 1030 4.12 10.22 -29.23
C ASP A 1030 5.56 10.37 -29.73
N PRO A 1031 5.94 11.44 -30.45
CA PRO A 1031 7.32 11.67 -30.88
C PRO A 1031 8.35 11.68 -29.74
N ALA A 1032 7.92 11.70 -28.47
CA ALA A 1032 8.78 11.53 -27.30
C ALA A 1032 9.08 10.06 -26.93
N SER A 1033 8.23 9.10 -27.30
CA SER A 1033 8.38 7.68 -26.91
C SER A 1033 9.61 7.06 -27.58
N ASN A 1034 10.43 6.33 -26.80
CA ASN A 1034 11.61 5.63 -27.30
C ASN A 1034 11.58 4.14 -26.92
N PRO A 1035 10.96 3.28 -27.75
CA PRO A 1035 10.76 1.87 -27.43
C PRO A 1035 12.05 1.05 -27.20
N SER A 1036 13.21 1.50 -27.68
CA SER A 1036 14.48 0.80 -27.45
C SER A 1036 14.95 0.88 -25.99
N LEU A 1037 14.43 1.83 -25.21
CA LEU A 1037 14.73 2.00 -23.79
C LEU A 1037 13.76 1.23 -22.87
N TYR A 1038 12.74 0.56 -23.41
CA TYR A 1038 11.81 -0.19 -22.58
C TYR A 1038 12.51 -1.34 -21.87
N ARG A 1039 12.48 -1.28 -20.53
CA ARG A 1039 13.00 -2.30 -19.61
C ARG A 1039 12.02 -2.67 -18.51
N ILE A 1040 10.94 -1.92 -18.35
CA ILE A 1040 9.92 -2.15 -17.32
C ILE A 1040 8.65 -2.60 -18.02
N PHE A 1041 8.22 -3.84 -17.72
CA PHE A 1041 7.02 -4.43 -18.29
C PHE A 1041 6.08 -4.93 -17.21
N GLY A 1042 4.77 -4.90 -17.42
CA GLY A 1042 3.79 -5.26 -16.40
C GLY A 1042 2.44 -5.68 -16.93
N SER A 1043 1.48 -5.89 -16.01
CA SER A 1043 0.09 -6.20 -16.36
C SER A 1043 -0.54 -5.07 -17.20
N LYS A 1044 -1.53 -5.37 -18.06
CA LYS A 1044 -2.35 -4.35 -18.74
C LYS A 1044 -2.89 -3.34 -17.72
N PRO A 1045 -2.94 -2.03 -18.04
CA PRO A 1045 -3.57 -1.05 -17.15
C PRO A 1045 -5.00 -1.44 -16.76
N GLY A 1046 -5.30 -1.38 -15.46
CA GLY A 1046 -6.59 -1.79 -14.89
C GLY A 1046 -6.80 -3.31 -14.75
N SER A 1047 -5.81 -4.14 -15.08
CA SER A 1047 -5.80 -5.59 -14.82
C SER A 1047 -4.61 -6.03 -13.97
N TYR A 1048 -4.64 -7.30 -13.53
CA TYR A 1048 -3.72 -7.87 -12.54
C TYR A 1048 -3.42 -9.33 -12.84
N GLY A 1049 -2.22 -9.78 -12.47
CA GLY A 1049 -1.79 -11.17 -12.67
C GLY A 1049 -1.01 -11.39 -13.97
N ALA A 1050 -0.70 -12.66 -14.24
CA ALA A 1050 0.13 -13.10 -15.36
C ALA A 1050 -0.58 -14.09 -16.31
N GLY A 1051 -1.84 -14.44 -16.03
CA GLY A 1051 -2.64 -15.39 -16.83
C GLY A 1051 -2.25 -16.87 -16.70
N ILE A 1052 -0.98 -17.17 -16.38
CA ILE A 1052 -0.46 -18.55 -16.30
C ILE A 1052 -1.24 -19.44 -15.32
N LEU A 1053 -1.56 -18.93 -14.13
CA LEU A 1053 -2.30 -19.70 -13.13
C LEU A 1053 -3.66 -20.14 -13.67
N ALA A 1054 -4.41 -19.22 -14.27
CA ALA A 1054 -5.70 -19.54 -14.88
C ALA A 1054 -5.56 -20.56 -16.03
N ALA A 1055 -4.51 -20.45 -16.86
CA ALA A 1055 -4.27 -21.44 -17.91
C ALA A 1055 -3.98 -22.84 -17.35
N ILE A 1056 -3.19 -22.94 -16.27
CA ILE A 1056 -2.86 -24.20 -15.59
C ILE A 1056 -4.10 -24.81 -14.93
N ASP A 1057 -4.84 -24.01 -14.16
CA ASP A 1057 -6.00 -24.48 -13.39
C ASP A 1057 -7.10 -25.03 -14.31
N GLU A 1058 -7.37 -24.32 -15.42
CA GLU A 1058 -8.36 -24.73 -16.43
C GLU A 1058 -7.81 -25.78 -17.40
N ARG A 1059 -6.53 -26.15 -17.28
CA ARG A 1059 -5.82 -27.05 -18.19
C ARG A 1059 -5.96 -26.64 -19.67
N ASN A 1060 -6.08 -25.34 -19.90
CA ASN A 1060 -6.27 -24.75 -21.22
C ASN A 1060 -4.92 -24.36 -21.82
N TRP A 1061 -4.05 -25.35 -22.04
CA TRP A 1061 -2.75 -25.24 -22.69
C TRP A 1061 -2.28 -26.63 -23.15
N GLU A 1062 -1.51 -26.70 -24.24
CA GLU A 1062 -0.96 -27.97 -24.74
C GLU A 1062 0.57 -28.01 -24.66
N ASN A 1063 1.23 -26.86 -24.85
CA ASN A 1063 2.69 -26.76 -24.91
C ASN A 1063 3.20 -25.45 -24.28
N VAL A 1064 4.53 -25.34 -24.14
CA VAL A 1064 5.18 -24.17 -23.52
C VAL A 1064 4.95 -22.87 -24.30
N GLN A 1065 4.75 -22.94 -25.63
CA GLN A 1065 4.45 -21.76 -26.44
C GLN A 1065 3.12 -21.14 -26.04
N ASP A 1066 2.11 -21.95 -25.69
CA ASP A 1066 0.81 -21.45 -25.25
C ASP A 1066 0.96 -20.62 -23.97
N LEU A 1067 1.76 -21.12 -23.02
CA LEU A 1067 2.07 -20.40 -21.78
C LEU A 1067 2.84 -19.11 -22.07
N ALA A 1068 3.80 -19.12 -23.00
CA ALA A 1068 4.53 -17.93 -23.41
C ALA A 1068 3.61 -16.87 -24.06
N GLU A 1069 2.62 -17.30 -24.85
CA GLU A 1069 1.62 -16.41 -25.43
C GLU A 1069 0.71 -15.79 -24.37
N VAL A 1070 0.23 -16.57 -23.40
CA VAL A 1070 -0.53 -16.06 -22.26
C VAL A 1070 0.32 -15.06 -21.47
N TYR A 1071 1.56 -15.41 -21.11
CA TYR A 1071 2.43 -14.52 -20.36
C TYR A 1071 2.70 -13.20 -21.09
N THR A 1072 2.87 -13.24 -22.42
CA THR A 1072 3.04 -12.07 -23.29
C THR A 1072 1.76 -11.25 -23.38
N ALA A 1073 0.60 -11.89 -23.51
CA ALA A 1073 -0.68 -11.21 -23.60
C ALA A 1073 -1.03 -10.42 -22.33
N TRP A 1074 -0.63 -10.95 -21.17
CA TRP A 1074 -0.84 -10.32 -19.87
C TRP A 1074 0.26 -9.35 -19.48
N GLY A 1075 1.51 -9.58 -19.92
CA GLY A 1075 2.70 -8.85 -19.47
C GLY A 1075 3.36 -7.91 -20.46
N GLY A 1076 2.97 -7.97 -21.73
CA GLY A 1076 3.61 -7.22 -22.83
C GLY A 1076 3.19 -5.75 -22.89
N TYR A 1077 3.18 -5.06 -21.75
CA TYR A 1077 2.87 -3.63 -21.64
C TYR A 1077 4.04 -2.91 -20.98
N ALA A 1078 4.56 -1.89 -21.66
CA ALA A 1078 5.72 -1.12 -21.19
C ALA A 1078 5.30 0.02 -20.27
N TYR A 1079 6.13 0.29 -19.26
CA TYR A 1079 5.95 1.38 -18.30
C TYR A 1079 7.21 2.25 -18.25
N THR A 1080 7.07 3.54 -18.48
CA THR A 1080 8.13 4.55 -18.35
C THR A 1080 7.52 5.80 -17.72
N ARG A 1081 8.32 6.86 -17.54
CA ARG A 1081 7.80 8.17 -17.14
C ARG A 1081 6.81 8.75 -18.16
N GLN A 1082 6.99 8.42 -19.44
CA GLN A 1082 6.20 8.96 -20.56
C GLN A 1082 5.08 8.00 -21.00
N ASP A 1083 5.38 6.70 -21.00
CA ASP A 1083 4.51 5.64 -21.51
C ASP A 1083 3.92 4.84 -20.35
N PHE A 1084 2.61 4.94 -20.13
CA PHE A 1084 1.95 4.24 -19.04
C PHE A 1084 1.16 3.02 -19.53
N GLY A 1085 1.83 1.87 -19.59
CA GLY A 1085 1.21 0.59 -19.95
C GLY A 1085 0.83 0.50 -21.41
N VAL A 1086 1.65 1.07 -22.29
CA VAL A 1086 1.49 0.98 -23.75
C VAL A 1086 1.74 -0.45 -24.24
N HIS A 1087 1.03 -0.89 -25.27
CA HIS A 1087 1.23 -2.22 -25.84
C HIS A 1087 2.63 -2.33 -26.46
N ALA A 1088 3.41 -3.29 -25.98
CA ALA A 1088 4.83 -3.44 -26.32
C ALA A 1088 5.22 -4.92 -26.43
N ARG A 1089 4.35 -5.76 -27.00
CA ARG A 1089 4.57 -7.22 -27.06
C ARG A 1089 5.84 -7.62 -27.83
N ASP A 1090 6.17 -6.92 -28.89
CA ASP A 1090 7.36 -7.22 -29.69
C ASP A 1090 8.64 -6.86 -28.95
N GLN A 1091 8.66 -5.71 -28.27
CA GLN A 1091 9.76 -5.29 -27.40
C GLN A 1091 9.90 -6.25 -26.23
N PHE A 1092 8.78 -6.63 -25.60
CA PHE A 1092 8.74 -7.61 -24.53
C PHE A 1092 9.37 -8.94 -24.95
N ARG A 1093 8.91 -9.55 -26.06
CA ARG A 1093 9.47 -10.80 -26.59
C ARG A 1093 10.96 -10.67 -26.92
N ARG A 1094 11.37 -9.54 -27.50
CA ARG A 1094 12.77 -9.28 -27.85
C ARG A 1094 13.66 -9.24 -26.60
N ARG A 1095 13.28 -8.44 -25.60
CA ARG A 1095 14.01 -8.32 -24.32
C ARG A 1095 14.04 -9.67 -23.59
N PHE A 1096 12.90 -10.35 -23.48
CA PHE A 1096 12.82 -11.66 -22.82
C PHE A 1096 13.64 -12.74 -23.53
N GLY A 1097 13.80 -12.66 -24.86
CA GLY A 1097 14.68 -13.55 -25.61
C GLY A 1097 16.18 -13.31 -25.38
N GLN A 1098 16.57 -12.21 -24.73
CA GLN A 1098 17.96 -11.88 -24.39
C GLN A 1098 18.31 -12.15 -22.92
N ILE A 1099 17.31 -12.46 -22.08
CA ILE A 1099 17.52 -12.80 -20.67
C ILE A 1099 18.33 -14.09 -20.59
N VAL A 1100 19.49 -14.04 -19.94
CA VAL A 1100 20.32 -15.23 -19.63
C VAL A 1100 20.15 -15.71 -18.19
N VAL A 1101 19.70 -14.83 -17.29
CA VAL A 1101 19.36 -15.16 -15.90
C VAL A 1101 17.96 -14.66 -15.57
N ALA A 1102 17.05 -15.57 -15.20
CA ALA A 1102 15.75 -15.21 -14.66
C ALA A 1102 15.77 -15.32 -13.13
N ALA A 1103 15.59 -14.20 -12.44
CA ALA A 1103 15.72 -14.10 -10.99
C ALA A 1103 14.40 -13.65 -10.32
N LYS A 1104 14.15 -14.22 -9.13
CA LYS A 1104 13.10 -13.81 -8.20
C LYS A 1104 13.64 -13.97 -6.78
N ASN A 1105 13.60 -12.89 -6.00
CA ASN A 1105 14.01 -12.95 -4.60
C ASN A 1105 12.90 -13.56 -3.73
N GLN A 1106 13.25 -14.50 -2.86
CA GLN A 1106 12.38 -14.98 -1.79
C GLN A 1106 12.70 -14.19 -0.52
N ASP A 1107 11.79 -13.31 -0.10
CA ASP A 1107 12.06 -12.30 0.93
C ASP A 1107 11.56 -12.67 2.33
N ASN A 1108 10.86 -13.79 2.47
CA ASN A 1108 10.30 -14.29 3.73
C ASN A 1108 10.28 -15.83 3.76
N ARG A 1109 9.99 -16.43 4.92
CA ARG A 1109 10.03 -17.90 5.11
C ARG A 1109 8.67 -18.52 5.45
N GLU A 1110 7.65 -17.70 5.61
CA GLU A 1110 6.29 -18.15 5.96
C GLU A 1110 5.56 -18.81 4.77
N HIS A 1111 6.07 -18.62 3.55
CA HIS A 1111 5.67 -19.34 2.35
C HIS A 1111 6.85 -19.52 1.38
N ASP A 1112 6.74 -20.56 0.57
CA ASP A 1112 7.67 -21.00 -0.46
C ASP A 1112 6.97 -21.24 -1.80
#